data_AF-A0A093Q7V1-F1
#
_entry.id   AF-A0A093Q7V1-F1
#
_cell.length_a   1.000
_cell.length_b   1.000
_cell.length_c   1.000
_cell.angle_alpha   90.00
_cell.angle_beta   90.00
_cell.angle_gamma   90.00
#
_symmetry.space_group_name_H-M   'P 1'
#
loop_
_entity.id
_entity.type
_entity.pdbx_description
1 polymer ?
#
loop_
_entity_poly.entity_id
_entity_poly.type
_entity_poly.pdbx_seq_one_letter_code
_entity_poly.pdbx_strand_id
1 'polypeptide(L)'
;KQPLWVPDSEAPNCMNCQVKFTFTKRRHHCRACGKVFCGSCCKRKCKLQYMEKEARVCTGCYNDINKAQAFERMMSPTGLVPSSSVSSEHSAVPPVEEAQMPGSASSPSLSALLPISALKQPGIEGLCPREQRRVWFADGILPNGEVADTTKLSSGAKRLSQDLSPVNPDLPETHTEDDMLTDVNQKWKEKIDIMTRTEESHPSVPSDNAQQRVSGQSELVPSYESVTLGTEECSPAAEAKTSCSAVDQAAHDVSVSPSSYRALCGVEKCVRRDISLVPDGDNLPPLLLAVGEKGKDPVVEEHPSHQKITSLLGEGGPTPLTFILNANLLVNVKLITCSSERCWCFSTNGLHGLGQAEIVILLQRLPEEDVFPSEMFKLFLEIYKDAMKGRFVRNMENITFTENFLSNKEHGGFLFVSPTFQKLDDQILPDNPFLCGILIHKLEIPWAKVFPIRLMLRLGAEYGAYPTPVVSYRHRKPLFGEIGHTIMNLLVDLRNYQYTLHTIDNLFVHVEMGRSCIKIPLKKYNEIMKVINSSNEHVISIGASFNTEADSHLVCVQNKHGLYHTQAVSATGHPRKVTGASFVVFNGALKTSSGFLAKSSIVEDGLMVQITRETMESLRQALRDKKDFRITCGKMDTEDVKEYVDICWVENEEKTNKGILSPVDGKSIGGTQSEKTPQGRDFEREGKVMKCTEVCYFVKDNELSSAVPHQFAKEIATACSTALCPHLKTLKSNGMNKIGLRVSIDSDMVEYLAGSGGHLLPQNYLNDLDSALIPVIHGGMSDPTTLPVKMELIFFITEHL
;
A
#
# COMPACT_ATOMS: atom_id res chain seq x y z
N LYS A 1 27.64 21.64 -34.18
CA LYS A 1 28.94 21.84 -34.87
C LYS A 1 29.35 20.53 -35.56
N GLN A 2 30.21 20.56 -36.58
CA GLN A 2 30.75 19.35 -37.21
C GLN A 2 31.79 18.69 -36.28
N PRO A 3 31.80 17.35 -36.11
CA PRO A 3 32.84 16.65 -35.35
C PRO A 3 34.10 16.41 -36.20
N LEU A 4 35.25 16.34 -35.53
CA LEU A 4 36.47 15.79 -36.12
C LEU A 4 36.27 14.30 -36.43
N TRP A 5 36.72 13.83 -37.59
CA TRP A 5 36.66 12.42 -37.97
C TRP A 5 37.88 11.68 -37.46
N VAL A 6 37.68 10.45 -36.99
CA VAL A 6 38.79 9.56 -36.61
C VAL A 6 39.47 9.04 -37.89
N PRO A 7 40.81 9.12 -38.01
CA PRO A 7 41.55 8.54 -39.12
C PRO A 7 41.34 7.03 -39.28
N ASP A 8 41.32 6.54 -40.53
CA ASP A 8 41.11 5.12 -40.83
C ASP A 8 42.25 4.21 -40.29
N SER A 9 43.42 4.77 -40.03
CA SER A 9 44.57 4.14 -39.36
C SER A 9 44.29 3.84 -37.89
N GLU A 10 43.59 4.74 -37.19
CA GLU A 10 43.21 4.61 -35.77
C GLU A 10 41.97 3.74 -35.57
N ALA A 11 41.30 3.35 -36.66
CA ALA A 11 40.11 2.50 -36.67
C ALA A 11 40.35 1.17 -37.42
N PRO A 12 41.09 0.20 -36.84
CA PRO A 12 41.19 -1.17 -37.38
C PRO A 12 39.89 -1.96 -37.24
N ASN A 13 39.05 -1.60 -36.27
CA ASN A 13 37.81 -2.29 -35.89
C ASN A 13 36.64 -1.29 -35.78
N CYS A 14 35.41 -1.77 -35.97
CA CYS A 14 34.20 -0.97 -35.86
C CYS A 14 33.97 -0.50 -34.40
N MET A 15 33.87 0.82 -34.18
CA MET A 15 33.71 1.45 -32.87
C MET A 15 32.32 1.26 -32.21
N ASN A 16 31.65 0.13 -32.48
CA ASN A 16 30.39 -0.29 -31.85
C ASN A 16 30.40 -1.81 -31.61
N CYS A 17 30.42 -2.62 -32.68
CA CYS A 17 30.40 -4.08 -32.58
C CYS A 17 31.80 -4.75 -32.65
N GLN A 18 32.88 -3.97 -32.58
CA GLN A 18 34.29 -4.41 -32.57
C GLN A 18 34.75 -5.30 -33.73
N VAL A 19 33.93 -5.51 -34.77
CA VAL A 19 34.32 -6.30 -35.94
C VAL A 19 35.47 -5.63 -36.70
N LYS A 20 36.54 -6.39 -36.96
CA LYS A 20 37.69 -5.93 -37.75
C LYS A 20 37.26 -5.58 -39.18
N PHE A 21 37.77 -4.47 -39.71
CA PHE A 21 37.52 -4.07 -41.10
C PHE A 21 38.34 -4.90 -42.08
N THR A 22 37.81 -5.12 -43.28
CA THR A 22 38.43 -5.90 -44.36
C THR A 22 38.09 -5.27 -45.72
N PHE A 23 38.66 -5.77 -46.81
CA PHE A 23 38.34 -5.30 -48.17
C PHE A 23 36.82 -5.39 -48.48
N THR A 24 36.13 -6.39 -47.93
CA THR A 24 34.67 -6.56 -48.03
C THR A 24 33.91 -5.81 -46.94
N LYS A 25 34.43 -5.75 -45.69
CA LYS A 25 33.85 -4.95 -44.59
C LYS A 25 34.48 -3.56 -44.57
N ARG A 26 33.98 -2.68 -45.44
CA ARG A 26 34.43 -1.28 -45.58
C ARG A 26 34.08 -0.41 -44.35
N ARG A 27 34.84 0.68 -44.18
CA ARG A 27 34.68 1.70 -43.13
C ARG A 27 33.65 2.77 -43.48
N HIS A 28 32.93 3.28 -42.49
CA HIS A 28 32.00 4.41 -42.61
C HIS A 28 32.01 5.32 -41.37
N HIS A 29 32.44 6.57 -41.52
CA HIS A 29 32.33 7.59 -40.48
C HIS A 29 30.87 7.99 -40.21
N CYS A 30 30.48 8.01 -38.94
CA CYS A 30 29.25 8.67 -38.52
C CYS A 30 29.44 10.19 -38.64
N ARG A 31 28.58 10.88 -39.39
CA ARG A 31 28.70 12.34 -39.55
C ARG A 31 28.42 13.09 -38.24
N ALA A 32 27.55 12.57 -37.37
CA ALA A 32 27.21 13.21 -36.10
C ALA A 32 28.31 13.11 -35.01
N CYS A 33 29.18 12.09 -35.02
CA CYS A 33 30.19 11.89 -33.97
C CYS A 33 31.61 11.53 -34.45
N GLY A 34 31.87 11.54 -35.77
CA GLY A 34 33.22 11.36 -36.35
C GLY A 34 33.82 9.94 -36.29
N LYS A 35 33.33 9.10 -35.37
CA LYS A 35 33.78 7.71 -35.17
C LYS A 35 33.50 6.80 -36.37
N VAL A 36 34.28 5.72 -36.51
CA VAL A 36 34.27 4.81 -37.67
C VAL A 36 33.51 3.51 -37.37
N PHE A 37 32.62 3.12 -38.27
CA PHE A 37 31.70 2.00 -38.10
C PHE A 37 31.58 1.14 -39.36
N CYS A 38 31.09 -0.10 -39.21
CA CYS A 38 30.74 -0.98 -40.33
C CYS A 38 29.31 -0.67 -40.86
N GLY A 39 28.98 -1.23 -42.03
CA GLY A 39 27.72 -1.00 -42.74
C GLY A 39 26.47 -1.16 -41.87
N SER A 40 26.37 -2.23 -41.08
CA SER A 40 25.20 -2.52 -40.24
C SER A 40 25.02 -1.54 -39.08
N CYS A 41 26.12 -1.07 -38.47
CA CYS A 41 26.11 -0.10 -37.37
C CYS A 41 25.94 1.35 -37.84
N CYS A 42 26.07 1.62 -39.14
CA CYS A 42 26.07 2.96 -39.75
C CYS A 42 25.19 3.00 -41.01
N LYS A 43 24.00 2.39 -40.92
CA LYS A 43 23.00 2.28 -42.01
C LYS A 43 21.91 3.36 -42.00
N ARG A 44 21.80 4.15 -40.93
CA ARG A 44 20.77 5.19 -40.78
C ARG A 44 21.26 6.52 -41.34
N LYS A 45 20.32 7.41 -41.65
CA LYS A 45 20.56 8.83 -41.94
C LYS A 45 19.66 9.68 -41.05
N CYS A 46 20.04 10.93 -40.81
CA CYS A 46 19.16 11.96 -40.27
C CYS A 46 19.66 13.36 -40.68
N LYS A 47 18.83 14.39 -40.54
CA LYS A 47 19.24 15.79 -40.70
C LYS A 47 20.08 16.22 -39.49
N LEU A 48 21.24 16.81 -39.74
CA LEU A 48 22.13 17.35 -38.70
C LEU A 48 22.08 18.87 -38.72
N GLN A 49 22.19 19.53 -37.56
CA GLN A 49 22.03 20.99 -37.45
C GLN A 49 23.03 21.80 -38.31
N TYR A 50 24.14 21.19 -38.75
CA TYR A 50 25.16 21.80 -39.61
C TYR A 50 25.15 21.26 -41.05
N MET A 51 24.15 20.46 -41.45
CA MET A 51 24.00 19.90 -42.79
C MET A 51 22.55 19.93 -43.27
N GLU A 52 22.29 20.57 -44.41
CA GLU A 52 20.95 20.68 -44.99
C GLU A 52 20.36 19.32 -45.40
N LYS A 53 21.21 18.49 -46.03
CA LYS A 53 20.87 17.15 -46.53
C LYS A 53 21.14 16.09 -45.47
N GLU A 54 20.34 15.03 -45.48
CA GLU A 54 20.49 13.94 -44.51
C GLU A 54 21.89 13.29 -44.56
N ALA A 55 22.52 13.17 -43.41
CA ALA A 55 23.85 12.63 -43.26
C ALA A 55 23.82 11.22 -42.66
N ARG A 56 24.73 10.34 -43.11
CA ARG A 56 24.87 8.98 -42.56
C ARG A 56 25.33 9.03 -41.09
N VAL A 57 24.63 8.33 -40.22
CA VAL A 57 24.91 8.26 -38.78
C VAL A 57 24.96 6.82 -38.27
N CYS A 58 25.67 6.61 -37.16
CA CYS A 58 25.64 5.37 -36.42
C CYS A 58 24.31 5.19 -35.67
N THR A 59 24.02 3.96 -35.25
CA THR A 59 22.79 3.62 -34.52
C THR A 59 22.61 4.39 -33.21
N GLY A 60 23.69 4.69 -32.48
CA GLY A 60 23.66 5.53 -31.28
C GLY A 60 23.14 6.93 -31.60
N CYS A 61 23.92 7.72 -32.35
CA CYS A 61 23.56 9.10 -32.68
C CYS A 61 22.23 9.22 -33.43
N TYR A 62 21.81 8.22 -34.20
CA TYR A 62 20.46 8.20 -34.78
C TYR A 62 19.38 8.18 -33.70
N ASN A 63 19.52 7.32 -32.69
CA ASN A 63 18.59 7.25 -31.57
C ASN A 63 18.61 8.53 -30.74
N ASP A 64 19.80 9.07 -30.45
CA ASP A 64 19.98 10.26 -29.61
C ASP A 64 19.36 11.52 -30.28
N ILE A 65 19.62 11.70 -31.58
CA ILE A 65 19.06 12.82 -32.36
C ILE A 65 17.55 12.65 -32.54
N ASN A 66 17.06 11.43 -32.75
CA ASN A 66 15.62 11.19 -32.87
C ASN A 66 14.88 11.37 -31.54
N LYS A 67 15.50 11.04 -30.38
CA LYS A 67 15.00 11.40 -29.05
C LYS A 67 14.90 12.92 -28.88
N ALA A 68 15.96 13.67 -29.23
CA ALA A 68 15.95 15.13 -29.15
C ALA A 68 14.89 15.76 -30.06
N GLN A 69 14.75 15.32 -31.31
CA GLN A 69 13.73 15.83 -32.23
C GLN A 69 12.31 15.42 -31.83
N ALA A 70 12.11 14.27 -31.19
CA ALA A 70 10.82 13.90 -30.61
C ALA A 70 10.46 14.80 -29.41
N PHE A 71 11.45 15.12 -28.57
CA PHE A 71 11.30 16.07 -27.46
C PHE A 71 10.92 17.47 -27.97
N GLU A 72 11.62 18.02 -28.96
CA GLU A 72 11.28 19.32 -29.58
C GLU A 72 9.86 19.35 -30.17
N ARG A 73 9.43 18.26 -30.84
CA ARG A 73 8.08 18.16 -31.44
C ARG A 73 6.97 18.04 -30.41
N MET A 74 7.19 17.35 -29.29
CA MET A 74 6.23 17.27 -28.19
C MET A 74 6.21 18.53 -27.30
N MET A 75 7.15 19.46 -27.49
CA MET A 75 7.26 20.72 -26.75
C MET A 75 6.86 21.96 -27.57
N SER A 76 6.29 21.77 -28.77
CA SER A 76 5.83 22.85 -29.65
C SER A 76 4.29 22.86 -29.76
N PRO A 77 3.61 24.02 -29.70
CA PRO A 77 2.16 24.10 -29.90
C PRO A 77 1.80 23.99 -31.39
N THR A 78 0.53 23.60 -31.65
CA THR A 78 -0.09 23.42 -32.98
C THR A 78 0.31 22.14 -33.71
N GLY A 79 -0.67 21.27 -33.95
CA GLY A 79 -0.55 20.18 -34.93
C GLY A 79 -1.00 20.64 -36.32
N LEU A 80 -0.18 20.39 -37.34
CA LEU A 80 -0.54 20.59 -38.75
C LEU A 80 0.12 19.52 -39.63
N VAL A 81 -0.53 19.19 -40.75
CA VAL A 81 -0.11 18.15 -41.71
C VAL A 81 0.96 18.72 -42.66
N PRO A 82 2.02 17.98 -43.04
CA PRO A 82 3.15 18.53 -43.77
C PRO A 82 2.88 18.72 -45.28
N SER A 83 3.25 19.89 -45.81
CA SER A 83 3.36 20.16 -47.25
C SER A 83 4.69 20.87 -47.60
N SER A 84 5.08 20.75 -48.86
CA SER A 84 6.44 20.85 -49.40
C SER A 84 7.05 22.26 -49.64
N SER A 85 8.32 22.41 -49.24
CA SER A 85 9.49 22.88 -50.06
C SER A 85 9.73 24.37 -50.41
N VAL A 86 11.05 24.71 -50.58
CA VAL A 86 11.66 25.91 -51.24
C VAL A 86 11.59 27.26 -50.46
N SER A 87 12.57 28.19 -50.42
CA SER A 87 14.07 28.23 -50.49
C SER A 87 14.58 29.67 -50.11
N SER A 88 15.89 29.84 -49.82
CA SER A 88 16.68 31.11 -49.89
C SER A 88 16.38 32.28 -48.89
N GLU A 89 17.29 33.21 -48.51
CA GLU A 89 18.78 33.29 -48.56
C GLU A 89 19.41 34.37 -47.61
N HIS A 90 20.72 34.23 -47.33
CA HIS A 90 21.76 35.26 -47.00
C HIS A 90 21.85 36.13 -45.70
N SER A 91 22.99 35.96 -44.98
CA SER A 91 24.03 36.98 -44.56
C SER A 91 23.75 38.12 -43.54
N ALA A 92 24.73 38.66 -42.75
CA ALA A 92 26.09 38.23 -42.33
C ALA A 92 26.74 39.13 -41.21
N VAL A 93 27.55 38.52 -40.32
CA VAL A 93 28.83 38.96 -39.63
C VAL A 93 28.93 40.27 -38.76
N PRO A 94 29.66 40.25 -37.59
CA PRO A 94 29.95 41.41 -36.70
C PRO A 94 31.47 41.75 -36.47
N PRO A 95 31.80 42.78 -35.64
CA PRO A 95 33.00 42.86 -34.74
C PRO A 95 32.66 43.25 -33.26
N VAL A 96 33.42 43.06 -32.15
CA VAL A 96 34.89 42.99 -31.80
C VAL A 96 35.51 44.38 -31.46
N GLU A 97 36.20 44.69 -30.34
CA GLU A 97 36.64 43.93 -29.12
C GLU A 97 36.21 44.63 -27.77
N GLU A 98 36.94 44.96 -26.67
CA GLU A 98 38.36 44.99 -26.20
C GLU A 98 38.53 44.65 -24.67
N ALA A 99 39.40 45.32 -23.87
CA ALA A 99 40.02 44.75 -22.64
C ALA A 99 40.39 45.73 -21.47
N GLN A 100 40.91 45.20 -20.34
CA GLN A 100 42.17 45.58 -19.61
C GLN A 100 42.25 45.18 -18.10
N MET A 101 43.50 45.05 -17.58
CA MET A 101 43.99 44.50 -16.27
C MET A 101 45.43 45.07 -16.00
N PRO A 102 46.20 44.84 -14.87
CA PRO A 102 46.15 43.81 -13.81
C PRO A 102 46.36 44.41 -12.36
N GLY A 103 47.03 43.84 -11.32
CA GLY A 103 47.76 42.56 -11.12
C GLY A 103 48.54 42.40 -9.78
N SER A 104 49.03 41.17 -9.50
CA SER A 104 50.06 40.72 -8.50
C SER A 104 49.82 40.97 -6.99
N ALA A 105 50.20 40.12 -6.01
CA ALA A 105 50.67 38.70 -5.87
C ALA A 105 50.47 38.28 -4.36
N SER A 106 50.93 37.20 -3.68
CA SER A 106 51.97 36.14 -3.82
C SER A 106 51.59 34.86 -3.00
N SER A 107 52.55 34.01 -2.58
CA SER A 107 52.44 32.78 -1.72
C SER A 107 53.77 32.55 -0.92
N PRO A 108 54.08 31.45 -0.15
CA PRO A 108 53.37 30.18 0.16
C PRO A 108 53.53 29.54 1.59
N SER A 109 52.92 28.33 1.78
CA SER A 109 53.34 27.11 2.55
C SER A 109 53.48 26.99 4.10
N LEU A 110 52.58 26.18 4.69
CA LEU A 110 52.73 25.01 5.63
C LEU A 110 53.92 24.86 6.61
N SER A 111 53.65 24.59 7.91
CA SER A 111 53.87 23.27 8.60
C SER A 111 53.77 23.26 10.16
N ALA A 112 53.55 22.04 10.72
CA ALA A 112 54.06 21.50 12.01
C ALA A 112 53.28 21.58 13.38
N LEU A 113 52.81 20.38 13.80
CA LEU A 113 52.98 19.70 15.12
C LEU A 113 52.05 19.92 16.36
N LEU A 114 51.99 18.84 17.15
CA LEU A 114 51.26 18.49 18.40
C LEU A 114 52.26 18.51 19.61
N PRO A 115 51.92 18.31 20.93
CA PRO A 115 50.95 17.32 21.47
C PRO A 115 50.26 17.49 22.88
N ILE A 116 49.18 16.70 23.05
CA ILE A 116 48.74 15.84 24.19
C ILE A 116 49.17 16.18 25.65
N SER A 117 48.19 16.35 26.56
CA SER A 117 48.03 15.72 27.92
C SER A 117 47.23 16.61 28.91
N ALA A 118 46.80 16.19 30.12
CA ALA A 118 45.99 15.02 30.52
C ALA A 118 45.41 15.18 31.97
N LEU A 119 44.19 14.69 32.22
CA LEU A 119 43.60 14.25 33.52
C LEU A 119 43.88 15.01 34.85
N LYS A 120 42.84 15.61 35.46
CA LYS A 120 42.21 15.14 36.74
C LYS A 120 41.06 16.02 37.28
N GLN A 121 40.15 15.39 38.04
CA GLN A 121 39.23 16.02 39.02
C GLN A 121 39.82 15.85 40.45
N PRO A 122 39.25 16.45 41.53
CA PRO A 122 38.06 15.89 42.21
C PRO A 122 37.09 16.91 42.85
N GLY A 123 35.94 16.43 43.33
CA GLY A 123 35.02 17.17 44.22
C GLY A 123 33.73 16.37 44.49
N ILE A 124 33.39 16.11 45.75
CA ILE A 124 32.24 15.28 46.18
C ILE A 124 31.51 15.99 47.33
N GLU A 125 30.18 16.09 47.26
CA GLU A 125 29.30 16.16 48.45
C GLU A 125 27.82 15.95 48.08
N GLY A 126 27.01 15.49 49.05
CA GLY A 126 25.54 15.44 48.95
C GLY A 126 24.91 14.13 48.47
N LEU A 127 24.28 13.38 49.39
CA LEU A 127 23.48 12.17 49.10
C LEU A 127 22.07 12.29 49.71
N CYS A 128 21.05 11.93 48.92
CA CYS A 128 19.72 11.52 49.39
C CYS A 128 19.13 10.50 48.37
N PRO A 129 18.20 9.63 48.79
CA PRO A 129 17.96 8.36 48.11
C PRO A 129 17.17 8.51 46.80
N ARG A 130 17.48 7.65 45.81
CA ARG A 130 16.60 7.41 44.66
C ARG A 130 15.44 6.52 45.07
N GLU A 131 14.23 6.89 44.64
CA GLU A 131 13.10 5.95 44.64
C GLU A 131 13.35 4.83 43.64
N GLN A 132 12.98 3.61 44.03
CA GLN A 132 13.20 2.41 43.22
C GLN A 132 11.93 2.10 42.41
N ARG A 133 12.00 2.30 41.10
CA ARG A 133 10.90 2.01 40.15
C ARG A 133 10.48 0.54 40.27
N ARG A 134 9.17 0.29 40.28
CA ARG A 134 8.58 -1.05 40.47
C ARG A 134 8.13 -1.67 39.14
N VAL A 135 8.20 -2.99 39.09
CA VAL A 135 7.64 -3.84 38.02
C VAL A 135 6.34 -4.45 38.54
N TRP A 136 5.37 -4.61 37.64
CA TRP A 136 4.11 -5.31 37.92
C TRP A 136 4.11 -6.64 37.17
N PHE A 137 3.77 -7.73 37.86
CA PHE A 137 3.61 -9.05 37.24
C PHE A 137 2.26 -9.16 36.53
N ALA A 138 2.16 -10.07 35.56
CA ALA A 138 0.96 -10.24 34.73
C ALA A 138 -0.28 -10.77 35.50
N ASP A 139 -0.10 -11.20 36.76
CA ASP A 139 -1.16 -11.61 37.69
C ASP A 139 -1.63 -10.48 38.64
N GLY A 140 -0.96 -9.32 38.62
CA GLY A 140 -1.26 -8.18 39.50
C GLY A 140 -0.65 -8.27 40.91
N ILE A 141 0.23 -9.23 41.18
CA ILE A 141 0.94 -9.40 42.45
C ILE A 141 2.31 -8.71 42.36
N LEU A 142 2.78 -8.11 43.46
CA LEU A 142 4.09 -7.46 43.55
C LEU A 142 5.21 -8.44 43.98
N PRO A 143 6.51 -8.12 43.76
CA PRO A 143 7.63 -9.03 44.06
C PRO A 143 7.77 -9.42 45.55
N ASN A 144 7.05 -8.75 46.45
CA ASN A 144 6.97 -9.03 47.87
C ASN A 144 5.73 -9.86 48.28
N GLY A 145 4.92 -10.32 47.32
CA GLY A 145 3.69 -11.10 47.56
C GLY A 145 2.47 -10.25 47.94
N GLU A 146 2.55 -8.92 47.86
CA GLU A 146 1.41 -8.04 48.10
C GLU A 146 0.52 -7.91 46.84
N VAL A 147 -0.80 -7.94 47.03
CA VAL A 147 -1.78 -7.64 45.97
C VAL A 147 -1.87 -6.13 45.80
N ALA A 148 -1.95 -5.64 44.56
CA ALA A 148 -2.04 -4.21 44.25
C ALA A 148 -3.26 -3.53 44.92
N ASP A 149 -3.01 -2.64 45.89
CA ASP A 149 -4.04 -1.87 46.59
C ASP A 149 -4.57 -0.72 45.72
N THR A 150 -5.68 -0.96 45.03
CA THR A 150 -6.31 -0.01 44.11
C THR A 150 -6.95 1.20 44.81
N THR A 151 -7.01 1.25 46.14
CA THR A 151 -7.70 2.32 46.88
C THR A 151 -6.93 3.64 46.96
N LYS A 152 -5.65 3.68 46.56
CA LYS A 152 -4.78 4.86 46.72
C LYS A 152 -4.77 5.84 45.54
N LEU A 153 -5.69 5.73 44.59
CA LEU A 153 -5.85 6.70 43.49
C LEU A 153 -6.89 7.81 43.74
N SER A 154 -7.60 7.81 44.88
CA SER A 154 -8.70 8.74 45.16
C SER A 154 -8.42 9.82 46.21
N SER A 155 -7.19 10.36 46.28
CA SER A 155 -6.84 11.46 47.20
C SER A 155 -5.79 12.43 46.63
N GLY A 156 -6.12 13.13 45.55
CA GLY A 156 -5.15 13.97 44.82
C GLY A 156 -5.66 15.28 44.19
N ALA A 157 -6.88 15.73 44.45
CA ALA A 157 -7.45 16.91 43.77
C ALA A 157 -8.36 17.78 44.65
N LYS A 158 -7.79 18.80 45.31
CA LYS A 158 -8.40 20.14 45.52
C LYS A 158 -7.48 21.09 46.30
N ARG A 159 -6.99 22.14 45.63
CA ARG A 159 -6.87 23.48 46.21
C ARG A 159 -7.32 24.51 45.19
N LEU A 160 -8.51 25.07 45.43
CA LEU A 160 -8.88 26.38 44.93
C LEU A 160 -8.30 27.44 45.87
N SER A 161 -8.14 28.66 45.37
CA SER A 161 -8.07 29.87 46.18
C SER A 161 -9.11 30.86 45.67
N GLN A 162 -10.05 31.22 46.53
CA GLN A 162 -10.81 32.46 46.43
C GLN A 162 -9.88 33.63 46.87
N ASP A 163 -10.20 34.93 46.78
CA ASP A 163 -11.48 35.62 46.65
C ASP A 163 -11.32 36.90 45.80
N LEU A 164 -12.43 37.39 45.22
CA LEU A 164 -13.06 38.65 45.64
C LEU A 164 -14.33 38.96 44.80
N SER A 165 -15.24 39.74 45.39
CA SER A 165 -16.53 40.19 44.83
C SER A 165 -16.93 41.51 45.54
N PRO A 166 -18.07 42.18 45.26
CA PRO A 166 -19.13 41.92 44.26
C PRO A 166 -19.48 43.17 43.41
N VAL A 167 -20.52 43.08 42.56
CA VAL A 167 -21.61 44.09 42.40
C VAL A 167 -22.69 43.55 41.42
N ASN A 168 -23.95 43.94 41.64
CA ASN A 168 -25.16 43.66 40.85
C ASN A 168 -25.83 45.01 40.48
N PRO A 169 -26.83 45.08 39.59
CA PRO A 169 -27.36 44.10 38.62
C PRO A 169 -27.46 44.68 37.18
N ASP A 170 -28.08 43.96 36.21
CA ASP A 170 -29.31 44.43 35.52
C ASP A 170 -29.81 43.47 34.41
N LEU A 171 -31.11 43.58 34.13
CA LEU A 171 -31.92 42.98 33.04
C LEU A 171 -32.26 44.10 32.01
N PRO A 172 -32.89 43.87 30.82
CA PRO A 172 -33.96 42.88 30.55
C PRO A 172 -34.00 42.25 29.13
N GLU A 173 -35.14 41.64 28.79
CA GLU A 173 -35.43 40.87 27.58
C GLU A 173 -35.79 41.70 26.34
N THR A 174 -35.86 41.04 25.18
CA THR A 174 -36.86 41.21 24.10
C THR A 174 -36.72 40.00 23.15
N HIS A 175 -37.73 39.24 22.69
CA HIS A 175 -39.06 39.55 22.11
C HIS A 175 -38.94 40.34 20.78
N THR A 176 -39.58 40.00 19.64
CA THR A 176 -40.60 38.97 19.33
C THR A 176 -40.69 38.69 17.81
N GLU A 177 -41.09 37.46 17.46
CA GLU A 177 -42.09 37.01 16.45
C GLU A 177 -42.39 37.76 15.11
N ASP A 178 -42.62 36.92 14.07
CA ASP A 178 -43.74 36.92 13.10
C ASP A 178 -43.71 37.44 11.62
N ASP A 179 -44.57 36.74 10.86
CA ASP A 179 -45.29 37.00 9.59
C ASP A 179 -44.63 37.10 8.18
N MET A 180 -44.64 35.94 7.49
CA MET A 180 -45.52 35.57 6.35
C MET A 180 -45.95 36.58 5.22
N LEU A 181 -45.73 36.09 3.98
CA LEU A 181 -46.67 36.05 2.82
C LEU A 181 -46.59 37.03 1.62
N THR A 182 -46.95 36.48 0.45
CA THR A 182 -47.23 37.05 -0.90
C THR A 182 -46.02 37.52 -1.73
N ASP A 183 -45.84 37.30 -3.05
CA ASP A 183 -46.49 36.60 -4.20
C ASP A 183 -46.57 37.56 -5.44
N VAL A 184 -46.90 37.03 -6.63
CA VAL A 184 -46.97 37.61 -8.01
C VAL A 184 -45.69 37.32 -8.83
N ASN A 185 -45.67 36.33 -9.75
CA ASN A 185 -46.24 36.28 -11.14
C ASN A 185 -45.66 37.33 -12.12
N GLN A 186 -45.57 37.16 -13.45
CA GLN A 186 -46.05 36.18 -14.47
C GLN A 186 -45.05 36.22 -15.67
N LYS A 187 -45.00 35.35 -16.71
CA LYS A 187 -45.78 34.19 -17.19
C LYS A 187 -44.75 33.09 -17.64
N TRP A 188 -44.76 32.31 -18.74
CA TRP A 188 -45.53 32.13 -19.99
C TRP A 188 -45.96 30.64 -20.14
N LYS A 189 -46.69 30.25 -21.21
CA LYS A 189 -47.42 28.97 -21.27
C LYS A 189 -47.86 28.56 -22.69
N GLU A 190 -48.41 27.34 -22.82
CA GLU A 190 -49.28 26.79 -23.91
C GLU A 190 -48.56 26.11 -25.11
N LYS A 191 -49.07 25.08 -25.83
CA LYS A 191 -50.25 24.14 -25.84
C LYS A 191 -49.94 23.05 -26.95
N ILE A 192 -50.62 21.93 -27.23
CA ILE A 192 -51.59 20.95 -26.62
C ILE A 192 -51.74 19.75 -27.61
N ASP A 193 -52.06 18.50 -27.23
CA ASP A 193 -53.36 17.78 -27.45
C ASP A 193 -53.27 16.33 -26.91
N ILE A 194 -54.17 15.83 -26.04
CA ILE A 194 -55.47 15.14 -26.28
C ILE A 194 -55.38 13.62 -26.57
N MET A 195 -55.73 12.76 -25.59
CA MET A 195 -57.00 11.99 -25.49
C MET A 195 -56.89 10.71 -24.60
N THR A 196 -57.94 10.39 -23.82
CA THR A 196 -58.09 9.15 -23.03
C THR A 196 -59.56 8.71 -22.93
N ARG A 197 -59.86 7.40 -23.06
CA ARG A 197 -61.16 6.70 -22.79
C ARG A 197 -61.05 5.20 -23.23
N THR A 198 -61.77 4.17 -22.73
CA THR A 198 -62.78 4.02 -21.64
C THR A 198 -62.88 2.55 -21.14
N GLU A 199 -63.24 2.36 -19.86
CA GLU A 199 -64.24 1.42 -19.25
C GLU A 199 -64.30 -0.14 -19.47
N GLU A 200 -64.52 -0.80 -18.31
CA GLU A 200 -65.41 -1.95 -17.97
C GLU A 200 -65.22 -3.42 -18.42
N SER A 201 -65.31 -4.32 -17.39
CA SER A 201 -66.23 -5.47 -17.24
C SER A 201 -65.61 -6.81 -16.72
N HIS A 202 -66.35 -7.49 -15.82
CA HIS A 202 -66.17 -8.88 -15.38
C HIS A 202 -67.42 -9.70 -15.77
N PRO A 203 -67.35 -11.03 -15.98
CA PRO A 203 -67.76 -11.95 -14.91
C PRO A 203 -67.11 -13.37 -14.89
N SER A 204 -67.23 -14.03 -13.73
CA SER A 204 -67.43 -15.48 -13.43
C SER A 204 -66.75 -16.62 -14.23
N VAL A 205 -66.08 -17.64 -13.66
CA VAL A 205 -66.46 -18.65 -12.60
C VAL A 205 -67.46 -19.70 -13.10
N PRO A 206 -67.44 -21.01 -12.70
CA PRO A 206 -66.64 -21.74 -11.68
C PRO A 206 -65.67 -22.78 -12.32
N SER A 207 -65.15 -23.89 -11.74
CA SER A 207 -65.19 -24.61 -10.42
C SER A 207 -63.91 -25.52 -10.30
N ASP A 208 -63.65 -26.45 -9.36
CA ASP A 208 -64.44 -27.06 -8.26
C ASP A 208 -63.55 -27.54 -7.07
N ASN A 209 -64.09 -27.47 -5.84
CA ASN A 209 -63.85 -28.27 -4.60
C ASN A 209 -62.49 -28.98 -4.31
N ALA A 210 -61.94 -29.05 -3.08
CA ALA A 210 -62.16 -28.45 -1.73
C ALA A 210 -60.95 -28.89 -0.81
N GLN A 211 -60.80 -28.70 0.52
CA GLN A 211 -61.65 -28.30 1.66
C GLN A 211 -60.89 -27.46 2.74
N GLN A 212 -61.70 -26.84 3.60
CA GLN A 212 -61.60 -26.37 5.01
C GLN A 212 -60.44 -26.91 5.92
N ARG A 213 -59.97 -26.23 6.98
CA ARG A 213 -60.52 -25.17 7.90
C ARG A 213 -59.45 -24.07 8.19
N VAL A 214 -59.74 -22.74 8.21
CA VAL A 214 -60.36 -21.90 9.30
C VAL A 214 -59.52 -21.93 10.60
N SER A 215 -59.04 -20.84 11.24
CA SER A 215 -59.18 -19.35 11.15
C SER A 215 -57.94 -18.64 11.79
N GLY A 216 -57.63 -17.33 11.64
CA GLY A 216 -58.17 -16.26 10.78
C GLY A 216 -58.04 -14.83 11.38
N GLN A 217 -57.27 -13.93 10.71
CA GLN A 217 -57.27 -12.43 10.79
C GLN A 217 -57.00 -11.76 12.17
N SER A 218 -56.58 -10.50 12.31
CA SER A 218 -56.36 -9.29 11.45
C SER A 218 -55.17 -8.50 12.11
N GLU A 219 -54.54 -7.40 11.67
CA GLU A 219 -54.39 -6.54 10.49
C GLU A 219 -53.32 -5.44 10.84
N LEU A 220 -53.21 -4.40 10.00
CA LEU A 220 -52.31 -3.24 9.96
C LEU A 220 -51.87 -2.51 11.27
N VAL A 221 -50.57 -2.17 11.30
CA VAL A 221 -49.98 -0.78 11.30
C VAL A 221 -50.78 0.33 12.04
N PRO A 222 -50.18 0.98 13.07
CA PRO A 222 -49.61 2.33 12.85
C PRO A 222 -48.28 2.63 13.58
N SER A 223 -47.77 3.85 13.36
CA SER A 223 -46.53 4.41 13.94
C SER A 223 -46.80 5.68 14.76
N TYR A 224 -45.86 6.03 15.65
CA TYR A 224 -45.93 7.13 16.63
C TYR A 224 -47.03 6.91 17.71
N GLU A 225 -46.93 7.45 18.93
CA GLU A 225 -46.16 8.60 19.42
C GLU A 225 -45.58 8.34 20.83
N SER A 226 -44.89 9.32 21.43
CA SER A 226 -44.25 9.22 22.75
C SER A 226 -44.53 10.44 23.63
N VAL A 227 -44.81 10.27 24.93
CA VAL A 227 -44.37 11.16 26.03
C VAL A 227 -44.69 10.55 27.42
N THR A 228 -44.03 11.10 28.44
CA THR A 228 -43.97 10.75 29.88
C THR A 228 -45.22 11.24 30.67
N LEU A 229 -45.35 11.23 32.01
CA LEU A 229 -44.39 11.25 33.14
C LEU A 229 -45.06 10.83 34.48
N GLY A 230 -44.25 10.56 35.53
CA GLY A 230 -44.71 10.15 36.87
C GLY A 230 -43.75 9.16 37.55
N THR A 231 -42.51 9.53 37.92
CA THR A 231 -42.11 10.39 39.06
C THR A 231 -42.20 9.68 40.43
N GLU A 232 -41.11 9.00 40.81
CA GLU A 232 -40.55 9.05 42.17
C GLU A 232 -39.03 9.25 42.06
N GLU A 233 -38.40 9.74 43.12
CA GLU A 233 -37.07 10.38 43.05
C GLU A 233 -35.89 9.48 43.51
N CYS A 234 -34.73 9.76 42.93
CA CYS A 234 -33.39 9.83 43.55
C CYS A 234 -33.23 9.36 45.03
N SER A 235 -32.16 8.65 45.43
CA SER A 235 -30.80 8.60 44.86
C SER A 235 -29.97 7.39 45.41
N PRO A 236 -28.63 7.38 45.59
CA PRO A 236 -27.82 6.28 45.05
C PRO A 236 -27.37 5.24 46.09
N ALA A 237 -27.09 4.02 45.64
CA ALA A 237 -26.51 2.96 46.45
C ALA A 237 -24.99 3.12 46.64
N ALA A 238 -24.50 2.78 47.84
CA ALA A 238 -23.08 2.66 48.15
C ALA A 238 -22.58 1.21 47.96
N GLU A 239 -21.26 1.02 47.99
CA GLU A 239 -20.58 -0.24 47.69
C GLU A 239 -20.91 -1.40 48.66
N ALA A 240 -21.02 -2.62 48.12
CA ALA A 240 -20.87 -3.86 48.88
C ALA A 240 -20.06 -4.88 48.06
N LYS A 241 -18.99 -5.41 48.65
CA LYS A 241 -18.09 -6.40 48.02
C LYS A 241 -18.67 -7.81 48.13
N THR A 242 -18.58 -8.60 47.07
CA THR A 242 -18.62 -10.08 47.19
C THR A 242 -17.59 -10.72 46.25
N SER A 243 -16.95 -11.79 46.72
CA SER A 243 -15.79 -12.44 46.10
C SER A 243 -16.14 -13.47 45.03
N CYS A 244 -15.28 -13.60 44.02
CA CYS A 244 -15.25 -14.80 43.17
C CYS A 244 -14.95 -16.06 44.00
N SER A 245 -15.64 -17.16 43.69
CA SER A 245 -15.27 -18.50 44.16
C SER A 245 -15.79 -19.56 43.18
N ALA A 246 -15.12 -20.71 43.15
CA ALA A 246 -15.41 -21.91 42.35
C ALA A 246 -15.33 -21.75 40.80
N VAL A 247 -14.45 -22.56 40.24
CA VAL A 247 -14.42 -22.94 38.82
C VAL A 247 -15.72 -23.65 38.45
N ASP A 248 -16.29 -23.37 37.28
CA ASP A 248 -17.01 -24.39 36.53
C ASP A 248 -16.82 -24.22 35.00
N GLN A 249 -16.88 -25.33 34.25
CA GLN A 249 -16.44 -25.37 32.85
C GLN A 249 -17.61 -25.34 31.86
N ALA A 250 -17.90 -24.16 31.31
CA ALA A 250 -18.84 -23.95 30.21
C ALA A 250 -18.22 -23.19 29.03
N ALA A 251 -17.08 -23.68 28.52
CA ALA A 251 -16.51 -23.18 27.28
C ALA A 251 -17.40 -23.63 26.10
N HIS A 252 -18.22 -22.73 25.57
CA HIS A 252 -19.08 -23.01 24.42
C HIS A 252 -18.29 -23.54 23.23
N ASP A 253 -18.82 -24.58 22.59
CA ASP A 253 -18.15 -25.31 21.53
C ASP A 253 -18.28 -24.58 20.18
N VAL A 254 -17.37 -23.63 19.96
CA VAL A 254 -17.32 -22.82 18.73
C VAL A 254 -16.52 -23.55 17.66
N SER A 255 -17.18 -23.85 16.54
CA SER A 255 -16.56 -24.45 15.36
C SER A 255 -15.39 -23.60 14.85
N VAL A 256 -14.24 -24.25 14.60
CA VAL A 256 -13.01 -23.55 14.21
C VAL A 256 -13.17 -22.97 12.80
N SER A 257 -13.01 -21.65 12.66
CA SER A 257 -13.03 -20.99 11.34
C SER A 257 -11.91 -21.53 10.43
N PRO A 258 -12.18 -21.82 9.14
CA PRO A 258 -11.16 -22.16 8.15
C PRO A 258 -10.09 -21.07 7.92
N SER A 259 -10.36 -19.82 8.31
CA SER A 259 -9.38 -18.72 8.31
C SER A 259 -8.46 -18.72 9.55
N SER A 260 -8.81 -19.45 10.61
CA SER A 260 -8.04 -19.48 11.85
C SER A 260 -6.76 -20.30 11.70
N TYR A 261 -5.64 -19.82 12.25
CA TYR A 261 -4.41 -20.62 12.34
C TYR A 261 -4.58 -21.90 13.17
N ARG A 262 -5.65 -22.05 13.95
CA ARG A 262 -5.97 -23.31 14.65
C ARG A 262 -6.28 -24.46 13.67
N ALA A 263 -6.61 -24.17 12.40
CA ALA A 263 -6.70 -25.18 11.34
C ALA A 263 -5.35 -25.85 11.02
N LEU A 264 -4.22 -25.21 11.35
CA LEU A 264 -2.86 -25.75 11.17
C LEU A 264 -2.41 -26.70 12.31
N CYS A 265 -3.29 -27.02 13.27
CA CYS A 265 -2.97 -27.88 14.41
C CYS A 265 -3.18 -29.37 14.09
N GLY A 266 -2.15 -30.19 14.33
CA GLY A 266 -2.23 -31.65 14.17
C GLY A 266 -2.08 -32.12 12.72
N VAL A 267 -2.12 -31.20 11.74
CA VAL A 267 -1.90 -31.49 10.31
C VAL A 267 -0.60 -32.27 10.11
N GLU A 268 0.45 -31.93 10.86
CA GLU A 268 1.77 -32.56 10.79
C GLU A 268 1.82 -34.05 11.17
N LYS A 269 0.73 -34.58 11.75
CA LYS A 269 0.58 -35.99 12.11
C LYS A 269 -0.06 -36.80 10.98
N CYS A 270 -0.81 -36.13 10.12
CA CYS A 270 -1.68 -36.71 9.11
C CYS A 270 -1.13 -36.56 7.68
N VAL A 271 -0.09 -35.75 7.49
CA VAL A 271 0.63 -35.59 6.22
C VAL A 271 2.14 -35.65 6.42
N ARG A 272 2.88 -35.88 5.33
CA ARG A 272 4.34 -35.86 5.33
C ARG A 272 4.88 -34.44 5.53
N ARG A 273 6.05 -34.33 6.16
CA ARG A 273 6.79 -33.07 6.32
C ARG A 273 7.60 -32.73 5.07
N ASP A 274 6.92 -32.72 3.93
CA ASP A 274 7.50 -32.31 2.66
C ASP A 274 7.16 -30.83 2.41
N ILE A 275 8.09 -30.07 1.80
CA ILE A 275 7.87 -28.66 1.39
C ILE A 275 6.67 -28.53 0.45
N SER A 276 6.32 -29.60 -0.28
CA SER A 276 5.15 -29.68 -1.13
C SER A 276 4.46 -31.04 -1.05
N LEU A 277 3.14 -31.00 -0.89
CA LEU A 277 2.20 -32.12 -1.04
C LEU A 277 1.34 -31.95 -2.30
N VAL A 278 1.71 -31.04 -3.20
CA VAL A 278 1.05 -30.85 -4.51
C VAL A 278 1.61 -31.90 -5.46
N PRO A 279 0.82 -32.89 -5.90
CA PRO A 279 1.31 -33.95 -6.78
C PRO A 279 1.53 -33.44 -8.21
N ASP A 280 2.33 -34.19 -8.96
CA ASP A 280 2.50 -33.98 -10.40
C ASP A 280 1.28 -34.48 -11.20
N GLY A 281 1.07 -33.89 -12.38
CA GLY A 281 -0.09 -34.12 -13.24
C GLY A 281 -1.37 -33.47 -12.72
N ASP A 282 -2.49 -34.15 -12.95
CA ASP A 282 -3.85 -33.67 -12.65
C ASP A 282 -4.37 -34.07 -11.26
N ASN A 283 -3.56 -34.74 -10.45
CA ASN A 283 -3.96 -35.17 -9.10
C ASN A 283 -4.14 -33.95 -8.16
N LEU A 284 -4.97 -34.12 -7.12
CA LEU A 284 -5.21 -33.08 -6.12
C LEU A 284 -4.35 -33.32 -4.86
N PRO A 285 -3.91 -32.25 -4.17
CA PRO A 285 -3.28 -32.36 -2.86
C PRO A 285 -4.27 -32.87 -1.79
N PRO A 286 -3.78 -33.33 -0.61
CA PRO A 286 -4.64 -33.83 0.47
C PRO A 286 -5.73 -32.85 0.91
N LEU A 287 -6.94 -33.37 1.16
CA LEU A 287 -8.09 -32.60 1.62
C LEU A 287 -8.27 -32.76 3.15
N LEU A 288 -8.42 -31.64 3.85
CA LEU A 288 -8.83 -31.60 5.25
C LEU A 288 -10.36 -31.67 5.34
N LEU A 289 -10.89 -32.78 5.84
CA LEU A 289 -12.33 -33.03 5.99
C LEU A 289 -12.87 -32.51 7.34
N ALA A 290 -12.06 -32.53 8.40
CA ALA A 290 -12.41 -31.98 9.71
C ALA A 290 -11.15 -31.50 10.46
N VAL A 291 -11.22 -30.30 11.04
CA VAL A 291 -10.21 -29.76 11.96
C VAL A 291 -10.25 -30.53 13.28
N GLY A 292 -9.09 -30.84 13.86
CA GLY A 292 -9.01 -31.52 15.15
C GLY A 292 -9.63 -30.72 16.31
N GLU A 293 -10.70 -31.26 16.88
CA GLU A 293 -11.18 -30.87 18.22
C GLU A 293 -10.13 -31.21 19.29
N LYS A 294 -10.26 -30.64 20.50
CA LYS A 294 -9.26 -30.79 21.58
C LYS A 294 -8.91 -32.27 21.84
N GLY A 295 -7.72 -32.70 21.41
CA GLY A 295 -7.20 -34.05 21.62
C GLY A 295 -7.50 -35.08 20.52
N LYS A 296 -8.25 -34.72 19.46
CA LYS A 296 -8.44 -35.54 18.26
C LYS A 296 -7.54 -35.05 17.14
N ASP A 297 -7.04 -35.98 16.33
CA ASP A 297 -6.25 -35.65 15.14
C ASP A 297 -7.16 -35.27 13.96
N PRO A 298 -6.74 -34.35 13.06
CA PRO A 298 -7.57 -33.91 11.95
C PRO A 298 -7.85 -35.05 10.95
N VAL A 299 -9.04 -35.04 10.36
CA VAL A 299 -9.43 -36.05 9.37
C VAL A 299 -8.95 -35.57 7.99
N VAL A 300 -8.00 -36.30 7.40
CA VAL A 300 -7.37 -35.98 6.12
C VAL A 300 -7.60 -37.10 5.10
N GLU A 301 -7.91 -36.73 3.86
CA GLU A 301 -8.02 -37.60 2.70
C GLU A 301 -6.82 -37.32 1.77
N GLU A 302 -5.83 -38.23 1.71
CA GLU A 302 -4.58 -37.99 0.97
C GLU A 302 -4.77 -37.79 -0.54
N HIS A 303 -5.76 -38.47 -1.13
CA HIS A 303 -5.99 -38.53 -2.58
C HIS A 303 -7.47 -38.31 -2.92
N PRO A 304 -8.00 -37.08 -2.78
CA PRO A 304 -9.41 -36.77 -3.02
C PRO A 304 -9.74 -36.82 -4.52
N SER A 305 -10.89 -37.41 -4.88
CA SER A 305 -11.31 -37.53 -6.28
C SER A 305 -12.03 -36.29 -6.80
N HIS A 306 -11.71 -35.87 -8.04
CA HIS A 306 -12.32 -34.71 -8.70
C HIS A 306 -13.85 -34.71 -8.70
N GLN A 307 -14.47 -35.89 -8.88
CA GLN A 307 -15.93 -36.04 -8.86
C GLN A 307 -16.54 -35.69 -7.49
N LYS A 308 -15.92 -36.15 -6.39
CA LYS A 308 -16.34 -35.85 -5.02
C LYS A 308 -16.18 -34.35 -4.73
N ILE A 309 -15.04 -33.78 -5.10
CA ILE A 309 -14.71 -32.35 -4.95
C ILE A 309 -15.72 -31.47 -5.70
N THR A 310 -16.06 -31.84 -6.94
CA THR A 310 -17.06 -31.14 -7.76
C THR A 310 -18.45 -31.19 -7.15
N SER A 311 -18.86 -32.35 -6.58
CA SER A 311 -20.13 -32.47 -5.86
C SER A 311 -20.19 -31.52 -4.66
N LEU A 312 -19.20 -31.58 -3.77
CA LEU A 312 -19.15 -30.77 -2.55
C LEU A 312 -19.11 -29.25 -2.83
N LEU A 313 -18.45 -28.84 -3.92
CA LEU A 313 -18.43 -27.43 -4.37
C LEU A 313 -19.73 -27.01 -5.09
N GLY A 314 -20.42 -27.96 -5.73
CA GLY A 314 -21.72 -27.75 -6.39
C GLY A 314 -22.89 -27.68 -5.41
N GLU A 315 -22.82 -28.45 -4.31
CA GLU A 315 -23.79 -28.48 -3.21
C GLU A 315 -23.84 -27.17 -2.41
N GLY A 316 -22.82 -26.30 -2.53
CA GLY A 316 -22.87 -24.93 -2.04
C GLY A 316 -22.83 -24.77 -0.52
N GLY A 317 -22.23 -25.73 0.20
CA GLY A 317 -22.14 -25.74 1.66
C GLY A 317 -21.54 -24.46 2.28
N PRO A 318 -21.78 -24.19 3.58
CA PRO A 318 -21.34 -22.95 4.22
C PRO A 318 -19.80 -22.84 4.30
N THR A 319 -19.11 -23.96 4.53
CA THR A 319 -17.65 -24.03 4.63
C THR A 319 -16.97 -24.18 3.26
N PRO A 320 -15.78 -23.58 3.05
CA PRO A 320 -14.90 -23.93 1.93
C PRO A 320 -14.33 -25.35 2.09
N LEU A 321 -13.77 -25.89 1.00
CA LEU A 321 -12.91 -27.07 1.03
C LEU A 321 -11.46 -26.65 1.30
N THR A 322 -10.82 -27.23 2.30
CA THR A 322 -9.46 -26.85 2.74
C THR A 322 -8.44 -27.88 2.25
N PHE A 323 -7.58 -27.49 1.31
CA PHE A 323 -6.50 -28.32 0.77
C PHE A 323 -5.18 -28.05 1.49
N ILE A 324 -4.39 -29.09 1.71
CA ILE A 324 -3.12 -29.05 2.45
C ILE A 324 -1.96 -29.03 1.45
N LEU A 325 -1.27 -27.90 1.29
CA LEU A 325 -0.15 -27.79 0.34
C LEU A 325 1.19 -28.19 0.97
N ASN A 326 1.32 -27.99 2.29
CA ASN A 326 2.29 -28.59 3.20
C ASN A 326 1.78 -28.40 4.65
N ALA A 327 2.47 -28.91 5.66
CA ALA A 327 2.01 -28.84 7.06
C ALA A 327 1.98 -27.41 7.68
N ASN A 328 2.39 -26.37 6.94
CA ASN A 328 2.31 -24.96 7.32
C ASN A 328 1.44 -24.11 6.37
N LEU A 329 0.88 -24.66 5.29
CA LEU A 329 0.14 -23.90 4.28
C LEU A 329 -1.12 -24.65 3.83
N LEU A 330 -2.26 -24.03 4.13
CA LEU A 330 -3.58 -24.45 3.68
C LEU A 330 -4.10 -23.50 2.59
N VAL A 331 -4.92 -24.03 1.67
CA VAL A 331 -5.68 -23.23 0.70
C VAL A 331 -7.15 -23.62 0.76
N ASN A 332 -7.98 -22.65 1.15
CA ASN A 332 -9.43 -22.75 1.15
C ASN A 332 -9.96 -22.48 -0.27
N VAL A 333 -10.87 -23.33 -0.75
CA VAL A 333 -11.52 -23.21 -2.06
C VAL A 333 -13.04 -23.26 -1.89
N LYS A 334 -13.76 -22.30 -2.47
CA LYS A 334 -15.24 -22.29 -2.53
C LYS A 334 -15.72 -21.66 -3.84
N LEU A 335 -16.90 -22.07 -4.31
CA LEU A 335 -17.63 -21.34 -5.34
C LEU A 335 -18.49 -20.26 -4.67
N ILE A 336 -18.28 -18.99 -5.05
CA ILE A 336 -19.04 -17.83 -4.56
C ILE A 336 -19.69 -17.07 -5.74
N THR A 337 -20.53 -16.09 -5.44
CA THR A 337 -21.08 -15.15 -6.44
C THR A 337 -20.69 -13.73 -6.06
N CYS A 338 -19.66 -13.18 -6.70
CA CYS A 338 -19.12 -11.85 -6.41
C CYS A 338 -19.48 -10.89 -7.55
N SER A 339 -20.04 -9.72 -7.26
CA SER A 339 -20.48 -8.73 -8.27
C SER A 339 -21.41 -9.32 -9.36
N SER A 340 -22.27 -10.26 -8.99
CA SER A 340 -23.15 -11.07 -9.87
C SER A 340 -22.46 -12.17 -10.71
N GLU A 341 -21.13 -12.29 -10.65
CA GLU A 341 -20.34 -13.30 -11.36
C GLU A 341 -20.05 -14.52 -10.46
N ARG A 342 -20.27 -15.74 -10.98
CA ARG A 342 -19.87 -16.97 -10.26
C ARG A 342 -18.35 -17.10 -10.31
N CYS A 343 -17.70 -17.15 -9.15
CA CYS A 343 -16.25 -17.11 -9.02
C CYS A 343 -15.74 -18.24 -8.12
N TRP A 344 -14.66 -18.89 -8.53
CA TRP A 344 -13.83 -19.69 -7.63
C TRP A 344 -13.06 -18.74 -6.72
N CYS A 345 -13.36 -18.78 -5.42
CA CYS A 345 -12.57 -18.12 -4.39
C CYS A 345 -11.49 -19.08 -3.91
N PHE A 346 -10.24 -18.65 -3.99
CA PHE A 346 -9.09 -19.27 -3.35
C PHE A 346 -8.58 -18.33 -2.25
N SER A 347 -8.41 -18.78 -1.02
CA SER A 347 -7.72 -18.02 0.04
C SER A 347 -6.69 -18.87 0.79
N THR A 348 -5.52 -18.31 1.05
CA THR A 348 -4.45 -18.98 1.81
C THR A 348 -4.65 -18.83 3.32
N ASN A 349 -4.12 -19.79 4.08
CA ASN A 349 -3.95 -19.72 5.54
C ASN A 349 -2.60 -20.35 5.90
N GLY A 350 -1.66 -19.54 6.36
CA GLY A 350 -0.32 -19.96 6.80
C GLY A 350 0.84 -19.09 6.30
N LEU A 351 0.64 -18.23 5.29
CA LEU A 351 1.67 -17.30 4.80
C LEU A 351 2.14 -16.32 5.89
N HIS A 352 1.26 -15.95 6.83
CA HIS A 352 1.63 -15.11 7.96
C HIS A 352 2.71 -15.74 8.86
N GLY A 353 2.82 -17.08 8.92
CA GLY A 353 3.90 -17.77 9.63
C GLY A 353 5.30 -17.51 9.07
N LEU A 354 5.40 -16.98 7.85
CA LEU A 354 6.64 -16.52 7.22
C LEU A 354 6.76 -14.99 7.17
N GLY A 355 5.79 -14.24 7.73
CA GLY A 355 5.68 -12.79 7.57
C GLY A 355 5.20 -12.35 6.18
N GLN A 356 4.64 -13.24 5.37
CA GLN A 356 3.98 -12.91 4.10
C GLN A 356 2.48 -12.66 4.35
N ALA A 357 1.91 -11.62 3.73
CA ALA A 357 0.46 -11.38 3.79
C ALA A 357 -0.30 -12.54 3.10
N GLU A 358 -1.43 -12.95 3.66
CA GLU A 358 -2.29 -13.97 3.04
C GLU A 358 -2.82 -13.48 1.68
N ILE A 359 -3.21 -14.40 0.81
CA ILE A 359 -3.58 -14.10 -0.57
C ILE A 359 -4.95 -14.65 -0.89
N VAL A 360 -5.79 -13.79 -1.48
CA VAL A 360 -7.10 -14.14 -2.05
C VAL A 360 -7.02 -14.00 -3.57
N ILE A 361 -7.49 -15.01 -4.30
CA ILE A 361 -7.71 -14.94 -5.74
C ILE A 361 -9.16 -15.31 -6.03
N LEU A 362 -9.93 -14.36 -6.55
CA LEU A 362 -11.26 -14.62 -7.10
C LEU A 362 -11.11 -14.81 -8.60
N LEU A 363 -11.43 -15.99 -9.13
CA LEU A 363 -11.35 -16.29 -10.56
C LEU A 363 -12.75 -16.56 -11.11
N GLN A 364 -13.17 -15.83 -12.14
CA GLN A 364 -14.46 -16.08 -12.81
C GLN A 364 -14.54 -17.55 -13.29
N ARG A 365 -15.58 -18.28 -12.88
CA ARG A 365 -15.88 -19.65 -13.33
C ARG A 365 -16.34 -19.61 -14.79
N LEU A 366 -15.83 -20.52 -15.63
CA LEU A 366 -16.28 -20.62 -17.03
C LEU A 366 -17.56 -21.46 -17.14
N PRO A 367 -18.41 -21.26 -18.17
CA PRO A 367 -19.69 -21.98 -18.30
C PRO A 367 -19.55 -23.50 -18.39
N GLU A 368 -18.46 -24.00 -18.99
CA GLU A 368 -18.16 -25.43 -19.20
C GLU A 368 -17.19 -25.99 -18.13
N GLU A 369 -16.83 -25.21 -17.11
CA GLU A 369 -15.84 -25.59 -16.12
C GLU A 369 -16.52 -26.11 -14.84
N ASP A 370 -16.52 -27.42 -14.63
CA ASP A 370 -17.03 -28.05 -13.40
C ASP A 370 -15.93 -28.29 -12.33
N VAL A 371 -14.66 -28.26 -12.72
CA VAL A 371 -13.50 -28.43 -11.84
C VAL A 371 -12.72 -27.12 -11.76
N PHE A 372 -12.36 -26.67 -10.55
CA PHE A 372 -11.54 -25.47 -10.38
C PHE A 372 -10.09 -25.70 -10.87
N PRO A 373 -9.37 -24.68 -11.33
CA PRO A 373 -8.00 -24.86 -11.84
C PRO A 373 -6.99 -25.09 -10.71
N SER A 374 -6.50 -26.33 -10.60
CA SER A 374 -5.48 -26.76 -9.63
C SER A 374 -4.11 -26.07 -9.80
N GLU A 375 -3.85 -25.45 -10.95
CA GLU A 375 -2.66 -24.62 -11.21
C GLU A 375 -2.44 -23.53 -10.14
N MET A 376 -3.51 -23.04 -9.50
CA MET A 376 -3.43 -22.07 -8.40
C MET A 376 -2.62 -22.59 -7.19
N PHE A 377 -2.66 -23.89 -6.89
CA PHE A 377 -1.87 -24.46 -5.79
C PHE A 377 -0.36 -24.34 -6.04
N LYS A 378 0.07 -24.43 -7.30
CA LYS A 378 1.47 -24.25 -7.70
C LYS A 378 1.91 -22.78 -7.52
N LEU A 379 1.03 -21.83 -7.82
CA LEU A 379 1.26 -20.40 -7.55
C LEU A 379 1.43 -20.11 -6.05
N PHE A 380 0.50 -20.54 -5.19
CA PHE A 380 0.60 -20.32 -3.75
C PHE A 380 1.83 -20.99 -3.13
N LEU A 381 2.19 -22.18 -3.61
CA LEU A 381 3.39 -22.90 -3.20
C LEU A 381 4.69 -22.15 -3.56
N GLU A 382 4.81 -21.58 -4.76
CA GLU A 382 5.98 -20.77 -5.12
C GLU A 382 6.06 -19.49 -4.29
N ILE A 383 4.94 -18.85 -3.96
CA ILE A 383 4.89 -17.70 -3.05
C ILE A 383 5.38 -18.07 -1.65
N TYR A 384 4.97 -19.23 -1.12
CA TYR A 384 5.46 -19.75 0.16
C TYR A 384 6.97 -20.04 0.12
N LYS A 385 7.46 -20.73 -0.93
CA LYS A 385 8.90 -20.97 -1.15
C LYS A 385 9.71 -19.68 -1.25
N ASP A 386 9.11 -18.60 -1.75
CA ASP A 386 9.77 -17.30 -1.85
C ASP A 386 9.74 -16.49 -0.57
N ALA A 387 8.63 -16.54 0.18
CA ALA A 387 8.55 -15.99 1.54
C ALA A 387 9.59 -16.65 2.48
N MET A 388 9.84 -17.97 2.36
CA MET A 388 10.92 -18.66 3.09
C MET A 388 12.31 -18.04 2.81
N LYS A 389 12.54 -17.56 1.58
CA LYS A 389 13.77 -16.88 1.13
C LYS A 389 13.79 -15.37 1.45
N GLY A 390 12.82 -14.87 2.22
CA GLY A 390 12.63 -13.43 2.50
C GLY A 390 12.10 -12.61 1.31
N ARG A 391 11.63 -13.26 0.23
CA ARG A 391 11.06 -12.60 -0.95
C ARG A 391 9.54 -12.49 -0.79
N PHE A 392 9.13 -11.41 -0.13
CA PHE A 392 7.71 -11.12 0.13
C PHE A 392 7.05 -10.40 -1.04
N VAL A 393 5.77 -10.73 -1.28
CA VAL A 393 4.86 -10.04 -2.21
C VAL A 393 4.07 -8.97 -1.44
N ARG A 394 4.09 -7.73 -1.91
CA ARG A 394 3.38 -6.57 -1.33
C ARG A 394 2.27 -6.04 -2.23
N ASN A 395 1.53 -5.07 -1.69
CA ASN A 395 0.64 -4.22 -2.47
C ASN A 395 1.37 -3.59 -3.67
N MET A 396 0.72 -3.58 -4.83
CA MET A 396 1.22 -3.12 -6.13
C MET A 396 2.40 -3.93 -6.74
N GLU A 397 2.88 -4.99 -6.09
CA GLU A 397 3.88 -5.90 -6.68
C GLU A 397 3.23 -6.93 -7.62
N ASN A 398 4.04 -7.63 -8.41
CA ASN A 398 3.57 -8.58 -9.43
C ASN A 398 4.44 -9.85 -9.50
N ILE A 399 3.79 -10.96 -9.87
CA ILE A 399 4.46 -12.22 -10.24
C ILE A 399 4.18 -12.46 -11.72
N THR A 400 5.19 -12.84 -12.51
CA THR A 400 5.04 -13.07 -13.95
C THR A 400 5.39 -14.47 -14.41
N PHE A 401 4.58 -15.02 -15.30
CA PHE A 401 4.74 -16.38 -15.83
C PHE A 401 5.54 -16.39 -17.14
N THR A 402 6.52 -17.28 -17.21
CA THR A 402 7.28 -17.60 -18.44
C THR A 402 6.55 -18.60 -19.33
N GLU A 403 5.85 -19.55 -18.72
CA GLU A 403 5.20 -20.69 -19.40
C GLU A 403 3.71 -20.37 -19.70
N ASN A 404 2.91 -21.42 -19.91
CA ASN A 404 1.45 -21.32 -19.92
C ASN A 404 0.93 -21.22 -18.48
N PHE A 405 -0.19 -20.53 -18.26
CA PHE A 405 -0.91 -20.57 -16.97
C PHE A 405 -2.42 -20.49 -17.21
N LEU A 406 -3.22 -21.29 -16.50
CA LEU A 406 -4.66 -21.50 -16.76
C LEU A 406 -4.92 -21.87 -18.22
N SER A 407 -4.14 -22.85 -18.73
CA SER A 407 -4.11 -23.30 -20.13
C SER A 407 -3.88 -22.23 -21.22
N ASN A 408 -3.54 -20.98 -20.87
CA ASN A 408 -3.38 -19.87 -21.82
C ASN A 408 -1.91 -19.38 -21.86
N LYS A 409 -1.45 -18.98 -23.04
CA LYS A 409 -0.14 -18.35 -23.24
C LYS A 409 -0.14 -16.85 -23.02
N GLU A 410 -1.29 -16.18 -23.12
CA GLU A 410 -1.38 -14.72 -23.00
C GLU A 410 -1.58 -14.22 -21.56
N HIS A 411 -1.87 -15.12 -20.62
CA HIS A 411 -1.79 -14.81 -19.19
C HIS A 411 -0.33 -14.54 -18.83
N GLY A 412 -0.06 -13.33 -18.33
CA GLY A 412 1.29 -12.84 -18.04
C GLY A 412 1.69 -12.93 -16.59
N GLY A 413 0.74 -13.01 -15.67
CA GLY A 413 1.03 -12.96 -14.24
C GLY A 413 -0.17 -12.57 -13.38
N PHE A 414 0.12 -12.20 -12.13
CA PHE A 414 -0.80 -11.51 -11.24
C PHE A 414 -0.21 -10.18 -10.77
N LEU A 415 -1.07 -9.15 -10.68
CA LEU A 415 -0.84 -7.92 -9.93
C LEU A 415 -1.54 -8.05 -8.58
N PHE A 416 -0.84 -7.80 -7.47
CA PHE A 416 -1.38 -7.94 -6.13
C PHE A 416 -1.76 -6.58 -5.56
N VAL A 417 -2.97 -6.45 -5.01
CA VAL A 417 -3.49 -5.19 -4.45
C VAL A 417 -4.08 -5.41 -3.07
N SER A 418 -3.93 -4.43 -2.17
CA SER A 418 -4.70 -4.38 -0.94
C SER A 418 -6.15 -3.96 -1.23
N PRO A 419 -7.16 -4.60 -0.62
CA PRO A 419 -8.55 -4.15 -0.73
C PRO A 419 -8.73 -2.77 -0.07
N THR A 420 -9.62 -1.94 -0.61
CA THR A 420 -9.87 -0.56 -0.12
C THR A 420 -11.35 -0.19 -0.11
N PHE A 421 -11.98 -0.18 -1.28
CA PHE A 421 -13.41 0.13 -1.45
C PHE A 421 -14.22 -1.02 -2.04
N GLN A 422 -13.53 -2.06 -2.51
CA GLN A 422 -14.18 -3.20 -3.15
C GLN A 422 -14.98 -4.00 -2.12
N LYS A 423 -16.24 -4.29 -2.46
CA LYS A 423 -17.07 -5.21 -1.68
C LYS A 423 -16.53 -6.62 -1.86
N LEU A 424 -16.19 -7.24 -0.75
CA LEU A 424 -15.86 -8.66 -0.63
C LEU A 424 -16.90 -9.28 0.30
N ASP A 425 -17.46 -10.42 -0.05
CA ASP A 425 -18.43 -11.11 0.79
C ASP A 425 -17.71 -11.78 1.97
N ASP A 426 -18.06 -11.42 3.21
CA ASP A 426 -17.27 -11.72 4.43
C ASP A 426 -17.07 -13.23 4.72
N GLN A 427 -17.76 -14.13 4.02
CA GLN A 427 -17.87 -15.55 4.37
C GLN A 427 -16.57 -16.37 4.29
N ILE A 428 -15.48 -15.86 3.68
CA ILE A 428 -14.22 -16.63 3.52
C ILE A 428 -12.94 -15.76 3.52
N LEU A 429 -12.99 -14.55 4.07
CA LEU A 429 -11.79 -13.72 4.12
C LEU A 429 -10.78 -14.28 5.14
N PRO A 430 -9.48 -14.38 4.78
CA PRO A 430 -8.44 -14.68 5.75
C PRO A 430 -8.26 -13.49 6.70
N ASP A 431 -7.61 -13.74 7.84
CA ASP A 431 -7.19 -12.67 8.75
C ASP A 431 -6.38 -11.58 8.02
N ASN A 432 -6.51 -10.33 8.46
CA ASN A 432 -5.66 -9.24 7.95
C ASN A 432 -4.21 -9.37 8.42
N PRO A 433 -3.23 -8.92 7.61
CA PRO A 433 -3.37 -8.32 6.28
C PRO A 433 -3.44 -9.35 5.13
N PHE A 434 -4.27 -9.09 4.12
CA PHE A 434 -4.29 -9.92 2.90
C PHE A 434 -4.24 -9.09 1.60
N LEU A 435 -3.87 -9.75 0.51
CA LEU A 435 -3.76 -9.18 -0.84
C LEU A 435 -4.69 -9.91 -1.81
N CYS A 436 -5.37 -9.15 -2.67
CA CYS A 436 -6.14 -9.68 -3.79
C CYS A 436 -5.24 -9.82 -5.03
N GLY A 437 -5.13 -11.02 -5.59
CA GLY A 437 -4.39 -11.27 -6.83
C GLY A 437 -5.27 -11.10 -8.06
N ILE A 438 -4.93 -10.15 -8.94
CA ILE A 438 -5.65 -9.85 -10.19
C ILE A 438 -4.85 -10.34 -11.40
N LEU A 439 -5.46 -11.20 -12.23
CA LEU A 439 -4.84 -11.79 -13.42
C LEU A 439 -4.53 -10.74 -14.50
N ILE A 440 -3.25 -10.63 -14.88
CA ILE A 440 -2.75 -9.70 -15.90
C ILE A 440 -2.25 -10.43 -17.15
N HIS A 441 -2.33 -9.76 -18.31
CA HIS A 441 -1.91 -10.29 -19.61
C HIS A 441 -0.44 -9.96 -19.93
N LYS A 442 0.19 -10.71 -20.85
CA LYS A 442 1.63 -10.52 -21.18
C LYS A 442 1.98 -9.11 -21.69
N LEU A 443 1.08 -8.47 -22.43
CA LEU A 443 1.25 -7.06 -22.87
C LEU A 443 1.12 -6.03 -21.73
N GLU A 444 0.57 -6.42 -20.58
CA GLU A 444 0.40 -5.56 -19.40
C GLU A 444 1.58 -5.66 -18.41
N ILE A 445 2.45 -6.67 -18.55
CA ILE A 445 3.64 -6.87 -17.70
C ILE A 445 4.53 -5.62 -17.59
N PRO A 446 4.85 -4.86 -18.67
CA PRO A 446 5.68 -3.66 -18.54
C PRO A 446 5.06 -2.63 -17.60
N TRP A 447 3.73 -2.48 -17.63
CA TRP A 447 3.00 -1.59 -16.74
C TRP A 447 2.97 -2.11 -15.30
N ALA A 448 2.74 -3.41 -15.11
CA ALA A 448 2.79 -4.04 -13.79
C ALA A 448 4.17 -3.91 -13.10
N LYS A 449 5.27 -3.96 -13.89
CA LYS A 449 6.64 -3.88 -13.37
C LYS A 449 7.18 -2.47 -13.17
N VAL A 450 6.66 -1.47 -13.90
CA VAL A 450 7.23 -0.12 -13.94
C VAL A 450 6.31 0.93 -13.33
N PHE A 451 5.00 0.81 -13.53
CA PHE A 451 4.02 1.79 -13.06
C PHE A 451 2.65 1.14 -12.74
N PRO A 452 2.59 0.25 -11.74
CA PRO A 452 1.43 -0.63 -11.51
C PRO A 452 0.14 0.10 -11.15
N ILE A 453 0.20 1.31 -10.57
CA ILE A 453 -0.97 2.14 -10.24
C ILE A 453 -1.84 2.44 -11.47
N ARG A 454 -1.21 2.69 -12.63
CA ARG A 454 -1.90 2.88 -13.90
C ARG A 454 -2.63 1.63 -14.35
N LEU A 455 -2.04 0.45 -14.19
CA LEU A 455 -2.68 -0.82 -14.57
C LEU A 455 -3.87 -1.13 -13.66
N MET A 456 -3.71 -0.94 -12.35
CA MET A 456 -4.79 -1.08 -11.36
C MET A 456 -5.99 -0.19 -11.72
N LEU A 457 -5.76 1.11 -11.90
CA LEU A 457 -6.82 2.08 -12.23
C LEU A 457 -7.43 1.84 -13.62
N ARG A 458 -6.63 1.37 -14.59
CA ARG A 458 -7.11 0.99 -15.93
C ARG A 458 -8.01 -0.26 -15.89
N LEU A 459 -7.72 -1.23 -15.03
CA LEU A 459 -8.58 -2.38 -14.76
C LEU A 459 -9.90 -1.92 -14.10
N GLY A 460 -9.84 -1.01 -13.13
CA GLY A 460 -11.04 -0.42 -12.51
C GLY A 460 -11.95 0.29 -13.50
N ALA A 461 -11.36 1.05 -14.44
CA ALA A 461 -12.09 1.72 -15.51
C ALA A 461 -12.78 0.77 -16.50
N GLU A 462 -12.21 -0.41 -16.78
CA GLU A 462 -12.85 -1.39 -17.67
C GLU A 462 -14.07 -2.06 -17.02
N TYR A 463 -13.94 -2.40 -15.74
CA TYR A 463 -14.92 -3.24 -15.01
C TYR A 463 -15.87 -2.46 -14.09
N GLY A 464 -15.85 -1.12 -14.14
CA GLY A 464 -16.72 -0.27 -13.33
C GLY A 464 -16.47 -0.38 -11.82
N ALA A 465 -15.30 -0.84 -11.41
CA ALA A 465 -14.98 -1.19 -10.02
C ALA A 465 -13.83 -0.32 -9.49
N TYR A 466 -14.08 0.48 -8.45
CA TYR A 466 -13.08 1.41 -7.91
C TYR A 466 -12.29 0.82 -6.73
N PRO A 467 -10.96 0.99 -6.67
CA PRO A 467 -10.07 1.47 -7.73
C PRO A 467 -9.76 0.41 -8.80
N THR A 468 -10.08 -0.85 -8.53
CA THR A 468 -9.85 -2.00 -9.43
C THR A 468 -10.80 -3.15 -9.06
N PRO A 469 -11.24 -4.02 -9.99
CA PRO A 469 -11.98 -5.23 -9.66
C PRO A 469 -11.17 -6.19 -8.77
N VAL A 470 -11.88 -6.97 -7.94
CA VAL A 470 -11.30 -8.10 -7.20
C VAL A 470 -11.38 -9.42 -7.97
N VAL A 471 -12.24 -9.50 -9.00
CA VAL A 471 -12.42 -10.69 -9.85
C VAL A 471 -11.41 -10.69 -11.01
N SER A 472 -10.74 -11.84 -11.17
CA SER A 472 -9.85 -12.15 -12.29
C SER A 472 -10.63 -12.80 -13.44
N TYR A 473 -10.61 -12.13 -14.60
CA TYR A 473 -11.23 -12.60 -15.84
C TYR A 473 -10.18 -13.19 -16.78
N ARG A 474 -10.38 -14.44 -17.22
CA ARG A 474 -9.44 -15.16 -18.10
C ARG A 474 -9.49 -14.65 -19.55
N HIS A 475 -10.64 -14.75 -20.20
CA HIS A 475 -10.79 -14.47 -21.64
C HIS A 475 -11.08 -13.00 -21.96
N ARG A 476 -10.53 -12.08 -21.16
CA ARG A 476 -10.59 -10.64 -21.44
C ARG A 476 -9.54 -10.24 -22.48
N LYS A 477 -9.67 -9.03 -23.02
CA LYS A 477 -8.63 -8.43 -23.87
C LYS A 477 -7.57 -7.73 -22.98
N PRO A 478 -6.31 -7.66 -23.42
CA PRO A 478 -5.31 -6.84 -22.74
C PRO A 478 -5.69 -5.35 -22.87
N LEU A 479 -5.58 -4.60 -21.78
CA LEU A 479 -5.99 -3.20 -21.70
C LEU A 479 -4.89 -2.22 -22.16
N PHE A 480 -3.68 -2.74 -22.34
CA PHE A 480 -2.55 -2.11 -22.99
C PHE A 480 -1.99 -3.04 -24.08
N GLY A 481 -1.58 -2.47 -25.20
CA GLY A 481 -0.93 -3.17 -26.32
C GLY A 481 0.57 -2.94 -26.35
N GLU A 482 1.13 -2.82 -27.55
CA GLU A 482 2.51 -2.34 -27.71
C GLU A 482 2.68 -0.93 -27.12
N ILE A 483 3.86 -0.64 -26.57
CA ILE A 483 4.19 0.65 -25.96
C ILE A 483 4.31 1.72 -27.05
N GLY A 484 3.27 2.53 -27.19
CA GLY A 484 3.20 3.65 -28.13
C GLY A 484 3.86 4.92 -27.60
N HIS A 485 3.42 6.06 -28.12
CA HIS A 485 3.89 7.39 -27.71
C HIS A 485 3.23 7.86 -26.40
N THR A 486 3.63 7.26 -25.27
CA THR A 486 3.31 7.73 -23.92
C THR A 486 4.38 8.69 -23.36
N ILE A 487 3.98 9.65 -22.52
CA ILE A 487 4.85 10.50 -21.69
C ILE A 487 5.82 9.66 -20.84
N MET A 488 5.40 8.46 -20.44
CA MET A 488 6.19 7.55 -19.61
C MET A 488 7.50 7.12 -20.31
N ASN A 489 7.58 7.15 -21.64
CA ASN A 489 8.87 6.94 -22.36
C ASN A 489 9.96 7.97 -22.00
N LEU A 490 9.60 9.11 -21.41
CA LEU A 490 10.55 10.11 -20.89
C LEU A 490 10.92 9.88 -19.42
N LEU A 491 10.03 9.25 -18.65
CA LEU A 491 10.15 9.09 -17.19
C LEU A 491 10.70 7.72 -16.79
N VAL A 492 10.52 6.68 -17.62
CA VAL A 492 10.82 5.27 -17.30
C VAL A 492 11.33 4.47 -18.50
N ASP A 493 12.11 3.40 -18.26
CA ASP A 493 12.49 2.41 -19.27
C ASP A 493 11.55 1.20 -19.27
N LEU A 494 10.44 1.31 -20.03
CA LEU A 494 9.47 0.22 -20.25
C LEU A 494 10.01 -0.97 -21.07
N ARG A 495 11.30 -0.97 -21.49
CA ARG A 495 11.86 -2.01 -22.39
C ARG A 495 12.93 -2.87 -21.74
N ASN A 496 13.88 -2.25 -21.04
CA ASN A 496 14.98 -2.96 -20.36
C ASN A 496 14.97 -2.75 -18.84
N TYR A 497 13.99 -2.02 -18.31
CA TYR A 497 13.77 -1.81 -16.87
C TYR A 497 14.97 -1.15 -16.14
N GLN A 498 15.82 -0.40 -16.86
CA GLN A 498 17.05 0.19 -16.31
C GLN A 498 16.80 1.37 -15.35
N TYR A 499 15.70 2.08 -15.51
CA TYR A 499 15.26 3.15 -14.62
C TYR A 499 13.74 3.22 -14.56
N THR A 500 13.21 3.62 -13.41
CA THR A 500 11.79 3.87 -13.20
C THR A 500 11.58 5.19 -12.46
N LEU A 501 10.33 5.65 -12.44
CA LEU A 501 9.89 6.85 -11.76
C LEU A 501 9.87 6.55 -10.26
N HIS A 502 10.64 7.30 -9.47
CA HIS A 502 10.64 7.12 -8.02
C HIS A 502 9.26 7.48 -7.47
N THR A 503 8.50 6.44 -7.14
CA THR A 503 7.24 6.56 -6.40
C THR A 503 7.59 6.75 -4.93
N ILE A 504 6.77 7.51 -4.21
CA ILE A 504 6.95 7.74 -2.77
C ILE A 504 5.66 7.30 -2.07
N ASP A 505 5.80 6.37 -1.12
CA ASP A 505 4.64 5.82 -0.42
C ASP A 505 3.91 6.92 0.37
N ASN A 506 2.59 6.91 0.31
CA ASN A 506 1.71 7.88 0.97
C ASN A 506 1.90 9.36 0.53
N LEU A 507 2.67 9.62 -0.54
CA LEU A 507 2.64 10.90 -1.27
C LEU A 507 1.43 10.90 -2.21
N PHE A 508 0.62 11.96 -2.13
CA PHE A 508 -0.64 12.06 -2.88
C PHE A 508 -0.68 13.34 -3.72
N VAL A 509 -1.19 13.22 -4.95
CA VAL A 509 -1.46 14.35 -5.84
C VAL A 509 -2.98 14.47 -6.02
N HIS A 510 -3.55 15.53 -5.47
CA HIS A 510 -4.97 15.88 -5.55
C HIS A 510 -5.18 17.00 -6.57
N VAL A 511 -6.16 16.84 -7.44
CA VAL A 511 -6.58 17.83 -8.44
C VAL A 511 -8.04 18.21 -8.17
N GLU A 512 -8.27 19.49 -7.94
CA GLU A 512 -9.55 20.12 -7.61
C GLU A 512 -9.82 21.29 -8.59
N MET A 513 -11.02 21.89 -8.52
CA MET A 513 -11.37 23.04 -9.36
C MET A 513 -10.48 24.25 -9.03
N GLY A 514 -9.59 24.64 -9.95
CA GLY A 514 -8.67 25.79 -9.78
C GLY A 514 -7.52 25.56 -8.78
N ARG A 515 -7.38 24.35 -8.22
CA ARG A 515 -6.35 24.04 -7.22
C ARG A 515 -5.82 22.62 -7.40
N SER A 516 -4.52 22.44 -7.31
CA SER A 516 -3.88 21.12 -7.14
C SER A 516 -3.09 21.12 -5.83
N CYS A 517 -3.12 20.03 -5.09
CA CYS A 517 -2.43 19.87 -3.82
C CYS A 517 -1.57 18.61 -3.85
N ILE A 518 -0.27 18.76 -3.57
CA ILE A 518 0.71 17.68 -3.55
C ILE A 518 1.10 17.48 -2.09
N LYS A 519 0.47 16.47 -1.45
CA LYS A 519 0.67 16.12 -0.04
C LYS A 519 1.89 15.22 0.10
N ILE A 520 2.91 15.67 0.84
CA ILE A 520 4.17 14.96 1.07
C ILE A 520 4.29 14.57 2.55
N PRO A 521 4.34 13.28 2.92
CA PRO A 521 4.52 12.88 4.31
C PRO A 521 5.87 13.36 4.88
N LEU A 522 5.86 13.99 6.06
CA LEU A 522 7.09 14.47 6.71
C LEU A 522 8.14 13.37 6.93
N LYS A 523 7.70 12.15 7.28
CA LYS A 523 8.57 10.95 7.42
C LYS A 523 9.30 10.60 6.11
N LYS A 524 8.74 10.95 4.94
CA LYS A 524 9.27 10.66 3.60
C LYS A 524 10.28 11.70 3.07
N TYR A 525 10.68 12.69 3.87
CA TYR A 525 11.70 13.70 3.52
C TYR A 525 12.97 13.09 2.91
N ASN A 526 13.48 11.98 3.46
CA ASN A 526 14.69 11.32 2.97
C ASN A 526 14.53 10.70 1.57
N GLU A 527 13.31 10.34 1.15
CA GLU A 527 13.02 9.89 -0.21
C GLU A 527 12.89 11.07 -1.18
N ILE A 528 12.22 12.15 -0.76
CA ILE A 528 12.18 13.41 -1.51
C ILE A 528 13.60 13.95 -1.78
N MET A 529 14.50 13.89 -0.80
CA MET A 529 15.91 14.27 -0.99
C MET A 529 16.64 13.38 -2.00
N LYS A 530 16.38 12.06 -2.03
CA LYS A 530 16.93 11.16 -3.07
C LYS A 530 16.47 11.62 -4.45
N VAL A 531 15.16 11.88 -4.63
CA VAL A 531 14.62 12.35 -5.92
C VAL A 531 15.21 13.69 -6.33
N ILE A 532 15.25 14.69 -5.43
CA ILE A 532 15.77 16.03 -5.75
C ILE A 532 17.25 16.01 -6.13
N ASN A 533 18.04 15.11 -5.53
CA ASN A 533 19.47 14.97 -5.79
C ASN A 533 19.80 14.09 -7.02
N SER A 534 18.89 13.20 -7.44
CA SER A 534 19.03 12.43 -8.70
C SER A 534 18.36 13.10 -9.91
N SER A 535 17.41 14.00 -9.68
CA SER A 535 16.65 14.70 -10.72
C SER A 535 17.46 15.82 -11.38
N ASN A 536 17.34 15.95 -12.70
CA ASN A 536 17.94 17.05 -13.47
C ASN A 536 17.51 18.42 -12.92
N GLU A 537 18.43 19.40 -12.93
CA GLU A 537 18.19 20.76 -12.41
C GLU A 537 16.83 21.34 -12.84
N HIS A 538 16.46 21.15 -14.10
CA HIS A 538 15.26 21.72 -14.72
C HIS A 538 14.02 20.78 -14.73
N VAL A 539 14.10 19.54 -14.24
CA VAL A 539 12.97 18.60 -14.22
C VAL A 539 12.96 17.77 -12.94
N ILE A 540 11.85 17.78 -12.20
CA ILE A 540 11.60 16.91 -11.04
C ILE A 540 10.37 16.05 -11.36
N SER A 541 10.47 14.73 -11.25
CA SER A 541 9.37 13.80 -11.50
C SER A 541 9.18 12.84 -10.33
N ILE A 542 7.96 12.74 -9.79
CA ILE A 542 7.61 11.94 -8.62
C ILE A 542 6.37 11.08 -8.93
N GLY A 543 6.43 9.79 -8.63
CA GLY A 543 5.27 8.88 -8.66
C GLY A 543 4.44 9.01 -7.38
N ALA A 544 3.12 9.02 -7.51
CA ALA A 544 2.20 9.16 -6.39
C ALA A 544 1.56 7.82 -5.99
N SER A 545 1.15 7.73 -4.73
CA SER A 545 0.37 6.62 -4.20
C SER A 545 -1.13 6.81 -4.46
N PHE A 546 -1.89 5.71 -4.50
CA PHE A 546 -3.35 5.75 -4.51
C PHE A 546 -3.87 6.28 -3.16
N ASN A 547 -4.82 7.22 -3.18
CA ASN A 547 -5.38 7.79 -1.95
C ASN A 547 -6.88 7.47 -1.77
N THR A 548 -7.25 6.88 -0.63
CA THR A 548 -8.64 6.66 -0.21
C THR A 548 -9.41 7.92 0.20
N GLU A 549 -8.78 9.09 0.23
CA GLU A 549 -9.47 10.38 0.43
C GLU A 549 -10.08 10.97 -0.86
N ALA A 550 -9.62 10.51 -2.03
CA ALA A 550 -10.06 11.04 -3.32
C ALA A 550 -11.32 10.31 -3.82
N ASP A 551 -12.38 11.06 -4.13
CA ASP A 551 -13.64 10.55 -4.69
C ASP A 551 -13.51 10.02 -6.12
N SER A 552 -12.38 10.31 -6.77
CA SER A 552 -12.09 9.94 -8.15
C SER A 552 -10.58 9.87 -8.40
N HIS A 553 -10.17 9.21 -9.48
CA HIS A 553 -8.78 9.20 -9.96
C HIS A 553 -8.72 9.36 -11.48
N LEU A 554 -7.65 10.00 -11.96
CA LEU A 554 -7.27 10.03 -13.37
C LEU A 554 -6.82 8.63 -13.82
N VAL A 555 -7.16 8.28 -15.07
CA VAL A 555 -6.82 6.97 -15.67
C VAL A 555 -6.28 7.17 -17.07
N CYS A 556 -5.09 6.62 -17.34
CA CYS A 556 -4.53 6.58 -18.69
C CYS A 556 -5.10 5.38 -19.44
N VAL A 557 -5.79 5.65 -20.55
CA VAL A 557 -6.38 4.63 -21.43
C VAL A 557 -5.67 4.64 -22.77
N GLN A 558 -5.20 3.47 -23.22
CA GLN A 558 -4.64 3.29 -24.55
C GLN A 558 -5.73 2.85 -25.54
N ASN A 559 -5.80 3.50 -26.69
CA ASN A 559 -6.74 3.14 -27.75
C ASN A 559 -6.16 2.12 -28.74
N LYS A 560 -7.01 1.63 -29.66
CA LYS A 560 -6.65 0.62 -30.68
C LYS A 560 -5.52 1.04 -31.64
N HIS A 561 -5.17 2.33 -31.69
CA HIS A 561 -4.08 2.87 -32.51
C HIS A 561 -2.79 3.11 -31.70
N GLY A 562 -2.75 2.66 -30.43
CA GLY A 562 -1.61 2.80 -29.54
C GLY A 562 -1.44 4.19 -28.92
N LEU A 563 -2.38 5.10 -29.15
CA LEU A 563 -2.40 6.45 -28.56
C LEU A 563 -3.02 6.42 -27.16
N TYR A 564 -2.51 7.27 -26.28
CA TYR A 564 -2.97 7.37 -24.88
C TYR A 564 -3.84 8.61 -24.68
N HIS A 565 -4.87 8.50 -23.83
CA HIS A 565 -5.70 9.64 -23.44
C HIS A 565 -6.17 9.52 -21.99
N THR A 566 -6.46 10.67 -21.38
CA THR A 566 -7.00 10.77 -20.03
C THR A 566 -8.47 10.33 -19.99
N GLN A 567 -8.83 9.62 -18.94
CA GLN A 567 -10.19 9.47 -18.42
C GLN A 567 -10.15 9.69 -16.89
N ALA A 568 -11.29 9.64 -16.21
CA ALA A 568 -11.32 9.63 -14.75
C ALA A 568 -12.51 8.83 -14.19
N VAL A 569 -12.23 7.92 -13.25
CA VAL A 569 -13.22 7.04 -12.59
C VAL A 569 -13.56 7.62 -11.22
N SER A 570 -14.81 7.51 -10.79
CA SER A 570 -15.26 7.91 -9.44
C SER A 570 -15.59 6.69 -8.58
N ALA A 571 -15.37 6.81 -7.28
CA ALA A 571 -15.73 5.85 -6.25
C ALA A 571 -17.26 5.70 -6.06
N THR A 572 -18.01 6.78 -6.27
CA THR A 572 -19.42 6.92 -5.82
C THR A 572 -20.39 7.35 -6.92
N GLY A 573 -19.91 7.62 -8.14
CA GLY A 573 -20.74 8.13 -9.24
C GLY A 573 -21.25 9.57 -9.06
N HIS A 574 -20.83 10.24 -7.98
CA HIS A 574 -21.17 11.63 -7.69
C HIS A 574 -20.29 12.61 -8.50
N PRO A 575 -20.64 13.91 -8.57
CA PRO A 575 -19.76 14.94 -9.13
C PRO A 575 -18.38 14.91 -8.44
N ARG A 576 -17.31 14.90 -9.24
CA ARG A 576 -15.93 14.84 -8.73
C ARG A 576 -15.58 16.13 -7.98
N LYS A 577 -15.00 16.01 -6.78
CA LYS A 577 -14.49 17.14 -5.99
C LYS A 577 -12.97 17.10 -5.90
N VAL A 578 -12.41 15.93 -5.61
CA VAL A 578 -10.98 15.66 -5.44
C VAL A 578 -10.60 14.46 -6.32
N THR A 579 -9.91 14.73 -7.43
CA THR A 579 -9.42 13.69 -8.34
C THR A 579 -7.94 13.41 -8.09
N GLY A 580 -7.61 12.17 -7.72
CA GLY A 580 -6.23 11.71 -7.54
C GLY A 580 -5.48 11.55 -8.87
N ALA A 581 -4.22 11.95 -8.91
CA ALA A 581 -3.31 11.75 -10.05
C ALA A 581 -2.17 10.78 -9.70
N SER A 582 -1.73 9.98 -10.66
CA SER A 582 -0.74 8.90 -10.46
C SER A 582 0.71 9.37 -10.41
N PHE A 583 1.01 10.57 -10.92
CA PHE A 583 2.35 11.18 -10.85
C PHE A 583 2.28 12.71 -10.93
N VAL A 584 3.40 13.38 -10.60
CA VAL A 584 3.63 14.80 -10.90
C VAL A 584 5.00 15.01 -11.57
N VAL A 585 5.05 15.92 -12.54
CA VAL A 585 6.29 16.43 -13.15
C VAL A 585 6.32 17.95 -13.08
N PHE A 586 7.36 18.50 -12.46
CA PHE A 586 7.71 19.92 -12.54
C PHE A 586 8.75 20.13 -13.65
N ASN A 587 8.55 21.14 -14.50
CA ASN A 587 9.40 21.42 -15.65
C ASN A 587 9.79 22.91 -15.68
N GLY A 588 11.05 23.21 -15.39
CA GLY A 588 11.63 24.56 -15.31
C GLY A 588 11.90 25.26 -16.66
N ALA A 589 11.41 24.70 -17.78
CA ALA A 589 11.66 25.21 -19.12
C ALA A 589 10.69 26.33 -19.58
N LEU A 590 9.82 26.87 -18.70
CA LEU A 590 8.91 27.94 -19.07
C LEU A 590 9.71 29.24 -19.33
N LYS A 591 9.63 29.75 -20.55
CA LYS A 591 10.26 31.03 -20.94
C LYS A 591 9.45 32.18 -20.37
N THR A 592 10.12 33.16 -19.76
CA THR A 592 9.52 34.42 -19.28
C THR A 592 8.78 35.16 -20.40
N SER A 593 9.31 35.12 -21.62
CA SER A 593 8.67 35.67 -22.83
C SER A 593 7.38 34.97 -23.27
N SER A 594 6.87 33.99 -22.53
CA SER A 594 5.58 33.34 -22.81
C SER A 594 4.36 34.09 -22.25
N GLY A 595 4.55 35.03 -21.32
CA GLY A 595 3.47 35.76 -20.65
C GLY A 595 2.73 34.98 -19.55
N PHE A 596 3.24 33.80 -19.16
CA PHE A 596 2.71 32.97 -18.07
C PHE A 596 3.68 32.93 -16.89
N LEU A 597 3.14 32.97 -15.67
CA LEU A 597 3.89 32.75 -14.43
C LEU A 597 4.25 31.25 -14.28
N ALA A 598 3.22 30.41 -14.43
CA ALA A 598 3.30 28.97 -14.49
C ALA A 598 2.09 28.41 -15.27
N LYS A 599 2.17 27.14 -15.68
CA LYS A 599 1.06 26.41 -16.31
C LYS A 599 0.87 25.06 -15.64
N SER A 600 -0.34 24.81 -15.16
CA SER A 600 -0.79 23.46 -14.80
C SER A 600 -1.37 22.77 -16.04
N SER A 601 -1.27 21.45 -16.12
CA SER A 601 -1.88 20.65 -17.18
C SER A 601 -1.95 19.17 -16.77
N ILE A 602 -3.00 18.47 -17.20
CA ILE A 602 -3.10 17.01 -17.04
C ILE A 602 -2.49 16.33 -18.26
N VAL A 603 -1.63 15.33 -18.03
CA VAL A 603 -0.99 14.52 -19.07
C VAL A 603 -1.16 13.05 -18.73
N GLU A 604 -1.96 12.33 -19.52
CA GLU A 604 -2.35 10.94 -19.29
C GLU A 604 -3.09 10.74 -17.95
N ASP A 605 -2.40 10.30 -16.89
CA ASP A 605 -2.95 10.15 -15.53
C ASP A 605 -2.16 10.95 -14.47
N GLY A 606 -1.27 11.85 -14.90
CA GLY A 606 -0.45 12.68 -14.02
C GLY A 606 -0.58 14.18 -14.26
N LEU A 607 -0.01 14.95 -13.33
CA LEU A 607 0.03 16.40 -13.32
C LEU A 607 1.36 16.91 -13.89
N MET A 608 1.31 17.84 -14.86
CA MET A 608 2.47 18.47 -15.49
C MET A 608 2.45 19.97 -15.21
N VAL A 609 3.41 20.45 -14.43
CA VAL A 609 3.51 21.84 -13.96
C VAL A 609 4.73 22.51 -14.60
N GLN A 610 4.50 23.39 -15.58
CA GLN A 610 5.55 24.16 -16.22
C GLN A 610 5.79 25.46 -15.43
N ILE A 611 7.04 25.70 -15.02
CA ILE A 611 7.47 26.83 -14.20
C ILE A 611 8.76 27.44 -14.77
N THR A 612 9.11 28.65 -14.33
CA THR A 612 10.39 29.27 -14.69
C THR A 612 11.56 28.58 -13.96
N ARG A 613 12.78 28.85 -14.41
CA ARG A 613 14.01 28.40 -13.71
C ARG A 613 14.06 28.90 -12.26
N GLU A 614 13.76 30.17 -12.03
CA GLU A 614 13.76 30.82 -10.72
C GLU A 614 12.75 30.18 -9.76
N THR A 615 11.54 29.86 -10.24
CA THR A 615 10.54 29.12 -9.46
C THR A 615 10.97 27.67 -9.20
N MET A 616 11.69 27.02 -10.13
CA MET A 616 12.25 25.67 -9.92
C MET A 616 13.35 25.67 -8.86
N GLU A 617 14.25 26.66 -8.87
CA GLU A 617 15.29 26.83 -7.85
C GLU A 617 14.66 27.11 -6.46
N SER A 618 13.63 27.96 -6.43
CA SER A 618 12.84 28.26 -5.22
C SER A 618 12.13 27.03 -4.65
N LEU A 619 11.48 26.24 -5.51
CA LEU A 619 10.82 24.98 -5.15
C LEU A 619 11.84 23.95 -4.61
N ARG A 620 13.00 23.84 -5.26
CA ARG A 620 14.11 22.97 -4.81
C ARG A 620 14.62 23.39 -3.43
N GLN A 621 14.69 24.69 -3.12
CA GLN A 621 15.07 25.15 -1.79
C GLN A 621 13.98 24.89 -0.74
N ALA A 622 12.71 25.20 -1.03
CA ALA A 622 11.61 24.97 -0.10
C ALA A 622 11.49 23.48 0.31
N LEU A 623 11.66 22.56 -0.65
CA LEU A 623 11.66 21.13 -0.37
C LEU A 623 12.88 20.66 0.46
N ARG A 624 14.04 21.31 0.35
CA ARG A 624 15.20 21.06 1.26
C ARG A 624 14.95 21.61 2.66
N ASP A 625 14.29 22.74 2.77
CA ASP A 625 13.97 23.41 4.04
C ASP A 625 12.79 22.78 4.80
N LYS A 626 12.15 21.72 4.27
CA LYS A 626 10.85 21.18 4.74
C LYS A 626 9.73 22.23 4.81
N LYS A 627 9.74 23.20 3.88
CA LYS A 627 8.73 24.26 3.80
C LYS A 627 7.71 23.94 2.71
N ASP A 628 6.47 24.32 2.99
CA ASP A 628 5.39 24.38 2.00
C ASP A 628 5.71 25.39 0.90
N PHE A 629 5.22 25.14 -0.31
CA PHE A 629 5.48 25.98 -1.47
C PHE A 629 4.23 26.12 -2.34
N ARG A 630 3.94 27.34 -2.80
CA ARG A 630 2.79 27.66 -3.66
C ARG A 630 3.26 28.20 -5.00
N ILE A 631 2.82 27.55 -6.07
CA ILE A 631 2.98 28.03 -7.45
C ILE A 631 1.66 28.64 -7.90
N THR A 632 1.69 29.88 -8.36
CA THR A 632 0.54 30.55 -8.99
C THR A 632 0.61 30.36 -10.51
N CYS A 633 -0.35 29.64 -11.07
CA CYS A 633 -0.49 29.37 -12.49
C CYS A 633 -1.45 30.37 -13.16
N GLY A 634 -1.19 30.66 -14.44
CA GLY A 634 -1.93 31.66 -15.22
C GLY A 634 -1.01 32.65 -15.94
N LYS A 635 -1.62 33.66 -16.55
CA LYS A 635 -0.92 34.80 -17.17
C LYS A 635 -0.50 35.82 -16.11
N MET A 636 0.41 36.72 -16.49
CA MET A 636 0.82 37.83 -15.62
C MET A 636 -0.26 38.92 -15.51
N ASP A 637 -0.90 39.27 -16.63
CA ASP A 637 -1.59 40.56 -16.80
C ASP A 637 -3.12 40.47 -16.96
N THR A 638 -3.77 39.39 -16.48
CA THR A 638 -5.23 39.23 -16.55
C THR A 638 -5.87 38.95 -15.19
N GLU A 639 -7.12 39.42 -15.04
CA GLU A 639 -8.04 39.04 -13.95
C GLU A 639 -8.67 37.65 -14.16
N ASP A 640 -8.06 36.81 -15.02
CA ASP A 640 -8.45 35.41 -15.21
C ASP A 640 -8.35 34.65 -13.87
N VAL A 641 -9.18 33.60 -13.71
CA VAL A 641 -9.14 32.73 -12.52
C VAL A 641 -7.75 32.11 -12.38
N LYS A 642 -7.02 32.52 -11.34
CA LYS A 642 -5.67 32.02 -11.05
C LYS A 642 -5.74 30.62 -10.47
N GLU A 643 -5.07 29.68 -11.12
CA GLU A 643 -4.94 28.31 -10.62
C GLU A 643 -3.77 28.22 -9.65
N TYR A 644 -3.88 27.40 -8.61
CA TYR A 644 -2.81 27.21 -7.63
C TYR A 644 -2.31 25.77 -7.60
N VAL A 645 -0.99 25.57 -7.56
CA VAL A 645 -0.39 24.28 -7.19
C VAL A 645 0.29 24.45 -5.84
N ASP A 646 -0.30 23.87 -4.81
CA ASP A 646 0.23 23.80 -3.45
C ASP A 646 1.05 22.53 -3.27
N ILE A 647 2.25 22.66 -2.71
CA ILE A 647 3.09 21.56 -2.25
C ILE A 647 3.13 21.67 -0.73
N CYS A 648 2.57 20.67 -0.05
CA CYS A 648 2.36 20.69 1.40
C CYS A 648 3.03 19.51 2.09
N TRP A 649 3.81 19.79 3.13
CA TRP A 649 4.31 18.77 4.04
C TRP A 649 3.22 18.42 5.06
N VAL A 650 2.91 17.14 5.21
CA VAL A 650 1.81 16.66 6.05
C VAL A 650 2.28 15.68 7.11
N GLU A 651 1.73 15.82 8.31
CA GLU A 651 1.70 14.77 9.33
C GLU A 651 0.67 13.73 8.92
N ASN A 652 1.02 12.93 7.92
CA ASN A 652 0.15 11.88 7.41
C ASN A 652 0.14 10.73 8.43
N GLU A 653 -0.97 10.57 9.16
CA GLU A 653 -1.26 9.33 9.87
C GLU A 653 -1.29 8.19 8.85
N GLU A 654 -0.21 7.42 8.76
CA GLU A 654 -0.20 6.20 7.98
C GLU A 654 -1.23 5.25 8.61
N LYS A 655 -2.36 5.06 7.94
CA LYS A 655 -3.44 4.15 8.37
C LYS A 655 -3.03 2.70 8.07
N THR A 656 -1.87 2.31 8.59
CA THR A 656 -1.32 0.96 8.67
C THR A 656 -2.21 0.07 9.53
N ASN A 657 -2.04 -1.24 9.38
CA ASN A 657 -2.56 -2.26 10.28
C ASN A 657 -4.09 -2.22 10.50
N LYS A 658 -4.84 -1.61 9.56
CA LYS A 658 -6.32 -1.64 9.52
C LYS A 658 -6.81 -3.08 9.60
N GLY A 659 -7.74 -3.34 10.52
CA GLY A 659 -8.36 -4.66 10.68
C GLY A 659 -7.43 -5.74 11.24
N ILE A 660 -6.19 -5.42 11.62
CA ILE A 660 -5.33 -6.35 12.36
C ILE A 660 -5.67 -6.25 13.86
N LEU A 661 -5.91 -7.41 14.47
CA LEU A 661 -6.17 -7.54 15.91
C LEU A 661 -4.93 -8.10 16.63
N SER A 662 -4.69 -7.60 17.83
CA SER A 662 -3.65 -8.11 18.73
C SER A 662 -3.94 -9.56 19.14
N PRO A 663 -2.96 -10.48 19.06
CA PRO A 663 -3.10 -11.82 19.63
C PRO A 663 -3.18 -11.81 21.17
N VAL A 664 -2.78 -10.72 21.84
CA VAL A 664 -2.72 -10.62 23.30
C VAL A 664 -4.12 -10.40 23.89
N ASP A 665 -4.86 -9.40 23.38
CA ASP A 665 -6.11 -8.93 23.96
C ASP A 665 -7.22 -8.64 22.94
N GLY A 666 -7.05 -9.05 21.68
CA GLY A 666 -8.06 -8.94 20.62
C GLY A 666 -8.35 -7.52 20.14
N LYS A 667 -7.69 -6.50 20.69
CA LYS A 667 -7.90 -5.10 20.32
C LYS A 667 -7.25 -4.79 18.98
N SER A 668 -7.82 -3.85 18.23
CA SER A 668 -7.24 -3.36 16.98
C SER A 668 -5.86 -2.71 17.22
N ILE A 669 -4.89 -3.04 16.37
CA ILE A 669 -3.56 -2.39 16.34
C ILE A 669 -3.42 -1.44 15.14
N GLY A 670 -4.54 -1.01 14.52
CA GLY A 670 -4.53 -0.04 13.43
C GLY A 670 -3.88 1.29 13.83
N GLY A 671 -3.12 1.88 12.91
CA GLY A 671 -2.33 3.10 13.15
C GLY A 671 -0.98 2.87 13.85
N THR A 672 -0.64 1.63 14.26
CA THR A 672 0.72 1.31 14.73
C THR A 672 1.71 1.27 13.58
N GLN A 673 2.94 1.72 13.82
CA GLN A 673 4.04 1.55 12.86
C GLN A 673 4.65 0.16 13.07
N SER A 674 4.57 -0.74 12.08
CA SER A 674 5.18 -2.07 12.17
C SER A 674 6.44 -2.23 11.33
N GLU A 675 7.38 -3.00 11.85
CA GLU A 675 8.61 -3.43 11.18
C GLU A 675 8.64 -4.95 11.09
N LYS A 676 8.91 -5.49 9.89
CA LYS A 676 9.16 -6.94 9.72
C LYS A 676 10.56 -7.27 10.21
N THR A 677 10.67 -8.10 11.24
CA THR A 677 11.96 -8.47 11.81
C THR A 677 12.82 -9.22 10.79
N PRO A 678 14.08 -8.81 10.55
CA PRO A 678 15.00 -9.57 9.71
C PRO A 678 15.24 -10.96 10.34
N GLN A 679 15.34 -11.99 9.51
CA GLN A 679 15.45 -13.39 9.95
C GLN A 679 16.52 -13.56 11.04
N GLY A 680 16.06 -13.84 12.27
CA GLY A 680 16.91 -14.14 13.41
C GLY A 680 17.43 -15.58 13.38
N ARG A 681 17.91 -16.08 14.53
CA ARG A 681 17.96 -17.53 14.71
C ARG A 681 16.54 -18.05 14.80
N ASP A 682 16.23 -19.03 13.97
CA ASP A 682 15.07 -19.89 14.15
C ASP A 682 15.22 -20.68 15.45
N PHE A 683 14.19 -20.66 16.30
CA PHE A 683 14.17 -21.43 17.54
C PHE A 683 13.43 -22.75 17.31
N GLU A 684 14.18 -23.82 17.10
CA GLU A 684 13.63 -25.16 16.86
C GLU A 684 13.67 -26.05 18.12
N ARG A 685 12.56 -26.76 18.36
CA ARG A 685 12.51 -27.94 19.25
C ARG A 685 11.48 -28.95 18.76
N GLU A 686 11.82 -30.24 18.80
CA GLU A 686 10.91 -31.36 18.47
C GLU A 686 10.26 -31.25 17.05
N GLY A 687 10.96 -30.60 16.11
CA GLY A 687 10.48 -30.33 14.75
C GLY A 687 9.47 -29.17 14.65
N LYS A 688 9.31 -28.37 15.72
CA LYS A 688 8.56 -27.11 15.73
C LYS A 688 9.54 -25.95 15.69
N VAL A 689 9.27 -24.94 14.86
CA VAL A 689 10.09 -23.73 14.71
C VAL A 689 9.28 -22.50 15.11
N MET A 690 9.78 -21.74 16.07
CA MET A 690 9.24 -20.43 16.48
C MET A 690 10.00 -19.30 15.78
N LYS A 691 9.25 -18.37 15.18
CA LYS A 691 9.76 -17.20 14.45
C LYS A 691 9.06 -15.93 14.93
N CYS A 692 9.82 -14.86 15.16
CA CYS A 692 9.27 -13.50 15.28
C CYS A 692 9.16 -12.90 13.87
N THR A 693 7.95 -12.52 13.45
CA THR A 693 7.68 -12.07 12.07
C THR A 693 7.54 -10.56 11.95
N GLU A 694 7.07 -9.88 13.00
CA GLU A 694 6.72 -8.47 12.98
C GLU A 694 6.78 -7.86 14.39
N VAL A 695 7.17 -6.59 14.48
CA VAL A 695 7.14 -5.78 15.71
C VAL A 695 6.36 -4.51 15.44
N CYS A 696 5.30 -4.28 16.21
CA CYS A 696 4.39 -3.13 16.10
C CYS A 696 4.69 -2.12 17.20
N TYR A 697 5.10 -0.90 16.84
CA TYR A 697 5.40 0.18 17.77
C TYR A 697 4.17 1.09 17.96
N PHE A 698 3.76 1.28 19.22
CA PHE A 698 2.66 2.14 19.64
C PHE A 698 3.22 3.52 19.99
N VAL A 699 3.66 4.22 18.95
CA VAL A 699 4.29 5.55 19.03
C VAL A 699 3.25 6.58 19.49
N LYS A 700 3.54 7.35 20.54
CA LYS A 700 2.67 8.46 20.99
C LYS A 700 3.01 9.80 20.32
N ASP A 701 4.29 10.07 20.04
CA ASP A 701 4.78 11.34 19.49
C ASP A 701 5.85 11.12 18.39
N ASN A 702 6.01 12.10 17.51
CA ASN A 702 6.44 11.93 16.11
C ASN A 702 7.95 11.59 15.85
N GLU A 703 8.70 11.10 16.83
CA GLU A 703 10.16 10.85 16.70
C GLU A 703 10.59 9.40 17.02
N LEU A 704 10.87 8.62 15.96
CA LEU A 704 11.64 7.38 16.03
C LEU A 704 12.77 7.44 14.99
N SER A 705 13.93 7.94 15.43
CA SER A 705 15.16 8.07 14.63
C SER A 705 16.38 7.41 15.29
N SER A 706 16.20 6.66 16.38
CA SER A 706 17.26 5.94 17.08
C SER A 706 17.27 4.45 16.70
N ALA A 707 18.44 3.83 16.67
CA ALA A 707 18.60 2.39 16.38
C ALA A 707 18.33 1.50 17.61
N VAL A 708 18.19 2.09 18.81
CA VAL A 708 18.12 1.38 20.09
C VAL A 708 16.83 0.54 20.23
N PRO A 709 15.63 1.02 19.87
CA PRO A 709 14.39 0.23 19.99
C PRO A 709 14.38 -1.05 19.15
N HIS A 710 15.06 -1.07 18.00
CA HIS A 710 15.18 -2.27 17.16
C HIS A 710 16.08 -3.34 17.80
N GLN A 711 17.23 -2.94 18.37
CA GLN A 711 18.12 -3.87 19.08
C GLN A 711 17.44 -4.40 20.36
N PHE A 712 16.74 -3.54 21.10
CA PHE A 712 15.97 -3.96 22.27
C PHE A 712 14.83 -4.93 21.92
N ALA A 713 14.04 -4.65 20.86
CA ALA A 713 13.02 -5.56 20.38
C ALA A 713 13.59 -6.93 19.98
N LYS A 714 14.78 -6.96 19.37
CA LYS A 714 15.50 -8.19 19.02
C LYS A 714 15.95 -9.00 20.24
N GLU A 715 16.37 -8.34 21.31
CA GLU A 715 16.74 -9.00 22.57
C GLU A 715 15.51 -9.58 23.28
N ILE A 716 14.40 -8.82 23.35
CA ILE A 716 13.10 -9.29 23.84
C ILE A 716 12.58 -10.48 23.01
N ALA A 717 12.70 -10.43 21.69
CA ALA A 717 12.34 -11.54 20.80
C ALA A 717 13.17 -12.81 21.06
N THR A 718 14.46 -12.64 21.33
CA THR A 718 15.41 -13.72 21.65
C THR A 718 15.06 -14.36 22.99
N ALA A 719 14.79 -13.56 24.02
CA ALA A 719 14.39 -14.03 25.35
C ALA A 719 13.05 -14.77 25.34
N CYS A 720 12.01 -14.18 24.72
CA CYS A 720 10.70 -14.80 24.55
C CYS A 720 10.79 -16.16 23.84
N SER A 721 11.51 -16.21 22.71
CA SER A 721 11.68 -17.45 21.94
C SER A 721 12.48 -18.50 22.70
N THR A 722 13.44 -18.09 23.55
CA THR A 722 14.18 -19.01 24.44
C THR A 722 13.28 -19.60 25.53
N ALA A 723 12.44 -18.78 26.17
CA ALA A 723 11.53 -19.20 27.23
C ALA A 723 10.40 -20.12 26.73
N LEU A 724 9.86 -19.87 25.53
CA LEU A 724 8.79 -20.69 24.96
C LEU A 724 9.29 -21.89 24.13
N CYS A 725 10.59 -21.95 23.80
CA CYS A 725 11.21 -23.07 23.10
C CYS A 725 10.91 -24.46 23.72
N PRO A 726 10.95 -24.66 25.06
CA PRO A 726 10.55 -25.94 25.69
C PRO A 726 9.10 -26.37 25.43
N HIS A 727 8.22 -25.41 25.10
CA HIS A 727 6.76 -25.57 25.11
C HIS A 727 6.12 -25.60 23.73
N LEU A 728 6.86 -25.36 22.63
CA LEU A 728 6.32 -25.15 21.28
C LEU A 728 5.31 -26.21 20.82
N LYS A 729 5.59 -27.48 21.12
CA LYS A 729 4.72 -28.61 20.80
C LYS A 729 3.40 -28.56 21.57
N THR A 730 3.44 -28.25 22.86
CA THR A 730 2.28 -28.09 23.74
C THR A 730 1.46 -26.84 23.37
N LEU A 731 2.13 -25.74 23.01
CA LEU A 731 1.49 -24.52 22.53
C LEU A 731 0.72 -24.78 21.22
N LYS A 732 1.39 -25.37 20.22
CA LYS A 732 0.76 -25.75 18.94
C LYS A 732 -0.38 -26.76 19.11
N SER A 733 -0.22 -27.78 19.95
CA SER A 733 -1.31 -28.75 20.20
C SER A 733 -2.55 -28.15 20.86
N ASN A 734 -2.42 -26.99 21.52
CA ASN A 734 -3.54 -26.26 22.14
C ASN A 734 -4.13 -25.15 21.26
N GLY A 735 -3.66 -24.98 20.01
CA GLY A 735 -4.16 -23.94 19.10
C GLY A 735 -3.35 -22.63 19.09
N MET A 736 -2.33 -22.50 19.93
CA MET A 736 -1.57 -21.26 20.11
C MET A 736 -0.47 -21.06 19.05
N ASN A 737 -0.87 -21.01 17.78
CA ASN A 737 0.04 -20.90 16.64
C ASN A 737 0.50 -19.46 16.35
N LYS A 738 -0.22 -18.44 16.82
CA LYS A 738 0.11 -17.01 16.70
C LYS A 738 0.12 -16.39 18.10
N ILE A 739 1.30 -16.03 18.60
CA ILE A 739 1.52 -15.49 19.94
C ILE A 739 1.94 -14.02 19.83
N GLY A 740 1.34 -13.16 20.65
CA GLY A 740 1.76 -11.78 20.82
C GLY A 740 2.47 -11.59 22.16
N LEU A 741 3.51 -10.75 22.17
CA LEU A 741 4.15 -10.25 23.39
C LEU A 741 4.16 -8.73 23.34
N ARG A 742 3.31 -8.09 24.14
CA ARG A 742 3.30 -6.63 24.32
C ARG A 742 4.19 -6.25 25.50
N VAL A 743 5.03 -5.26 25.32
CA VAL A 743 5.86 -4.66 26.37
C VAL A 743 5.54 -3.16 26.43
N SER A 744 5.21 -2.64 27.61
CA SER A 744 5.07 -1.20 27.85
C SER A 744 6.05 -0.76 28.93
N ILE A 745 6.84 0.27 28.65
CA ILE A 745 7.83 0.85 29.55
C ILE A 745 7.67 2.37 29.54
N ASP A 746 7.40 2.94 30.70
CA ASP A 746 7.15 4.36 30.93
C ASP A 746 8.01 4.86 32.12
N SER A 747 7.83 6.10 32.56
CA SER A 747 8.53 6.65 33.73
C SER A 747 8.29 5.83 35.00
N ASP A 748 7.06 5.36 35.21
CA ASP A 748 6.58 4.82 36.49
C ASP A 748 6.01 3.40 36.38
N MET A 749 6.00 2.84 35.17
CA MET A 749 5.39 1.54 34.85
C MET A 749 6.31 0.71 33.94
N VAL A 750 6.47 -0.55 34.30
CA VAL A 750 7.13 -1.58 33.50
C VAL A 750 6.23 -2.80 33.53
N GLU A 751 5.68 -3.17 32.36
CA GLU A 751 4.78 -4.30 32.19
C GLU A 751 5.12 -5.11 30.92
N TYR A 752 4.79 -6.38 30.92
CA TYR A 752 4.61 -7.15 29.68
C TYR A 752 3.32 -7.98 29.75
N LEU A 753 2.73 -8.26 28.60
CA LEU A 753 1.54 -9.09 28.44
C LEU A 753 1.77 -10.06 27.28
N ALA A 754 1.63 -11.36 27.53
CA ALA A 754 1.76 -12.41 26.52
C ALA A 754 0.42 -13.11 26.30
N GLY A 755 0.03 -13.35 25.04
CA GLY A 755 -1.24 -14.00 24.72
C GLY A 755 -1.32 -14.56 23.30
N SER A 756 -2.39 -15.31 23.04
CA SER A 756 -2.71 -15.93 21.76
C SER A 756 -4.21 -15.90 21.52
N GLY A 757 -4.64 -15.55 20.31
CA GLY A 757 -6.06 -15.53 19.92
C GLY A 757 -6.94 -14.53 20.68
N GLY A 758 -6.36 -13.52 21.34
CA GLY A 758 -7.07 -12.54 22.16
C GLY A 758 -7.20 -12.92 23.63
N HIS A 759 -6.52 -13.99 24.07
CA HIS A 759 -6.47 -14.44 25.46
C HIS A 759 -5.02 -14.50 25.96
N LEU A 760 -4.80 -14.20 27.25
CA LEU A 760 -3.47 -14.33 27.87
C LEU A 760 -2.97 -15.78 27.88
N LEU A 761 -1.65 -15.97 27.85
CA LEU A 761 -1.05 -17.29 27.98
C LEU A 761 -1.27 -17.87 29.39
N PRO A 762 -1.50 -19.20 29.52
CA PRO A 762 -1.56 -19.85 30.83
C PRO A 762 -0.33 -19.59 31.72
N GLN A 763 -0.57 -19.43 33.03
CA GLN A 763 0.42 -18.98 34.02
C GLN A 763 1.74 -19.76 34.00
N ASN A 764 1.70 -21.06 33.72
CA ASN A 764 2.91 -21.89 33.65
C ASN A 764 3.91 -21.44 32.57
N TYR A 765 3.45 -20.76 31.51
CA TYR A 765 4.33 -20.17 30.49
C TYR A 765 4.77 -18.76 30.89
N LEU A 766 3.96 -18.03 31.66
CA LEU A 766 4.30 -16.70 32.18
C LEU A 766 5.47 -16.78 33.18
N ASN A 767 5.49 -17.77 34.07
CA ASN A 767 6.60 -17.96 35.02
C ASN A 767 7.97 -18.18 34.33
N ASP A 768 7.98 -18.89 33.19
CA ASP A 768 9.19 -19.10 32.38
C ASP A 768 9.56 -17.84 31.58
N LEU A 769 8.56 -17.07 31.14
CA LEU A 769 8.75 -15.77 30.48
C LEU A 769 9.30 -14.71 31.44
N ASP A 770 8.80 -14.62 32.68
CA ASP A 770 9.31 -13.73 33.73
C ASP A 770 10.83 -13.92 33.92
N SER A 771 11.23 -15.18 34.05
CA SER A 771 12.61 -15.60 34.28
C SER A 771 13.56 -15.19 33.14
N ALA A 772 13.05 -15.00 31.92
CA ALA A 772 13.84 -14.62 30.74
C ALA A 772 13.70 -13.15 30.35
N LEU A 773 12.52 -12.55 30.50
CA LEU A 773 12.19 -11.20 30.06
C LEU A 773 12.60 -10.13 31.07
N ILE A 774 12.35 -10.35 32.37
CA ILE A 774 12.62 -9.33 33.41
C ILE A 774 14.09 -8.86 33.40
N PRO A 775 15.11 -9.72 33.27
CA PRO A 775 16.51 -9.28 33.16
C PRO A 775 16.79 -8.44 31.90
N VAL A 776 16.17 -8.76 30.77
CA VAL A 776 16.38 -8.04 29.50
C VAL A 776 15.67 -6.68 29.51
N ILE A 777 14.44 -6.62 30.02
CA ILE A 777 13.69 -5.37 30.18
C ILE A 777 14.47 -4.41 31.09
N HIS A 778 14.94 -4.88 32.25
CA HIS A 778 15.79 -4.07 33.14
C HIS A 778 17.14 -3.69 32.52
N GLY A 779 17.75 -4.54 31.70
CA GLY A 779 18.98 -4.22 30.97
C GLY A 779 18.77 -3.08 29.97
N GLY A 780 17.71 -3.16 29.16
CA GLY A 780 17.35 -2.13 28.17
C GLY A 780 17.05 -0.76 28.79
N MET A 781 16.44 -0.73 29.98
CA MET A 781 16.15 0.49 30.75
C MET A 781 17.40 1.27 31.23
N SER A 782 18.61 0.77 31.00
CA SER A 782 19.84 1.45 31.41
C SER A 782 20.20 2.68 30.56
N ASP A 783 19.66 2.78 29.35
CA ASP A 783 19.79 3.97 28.49
C ASP A 783 18.52 4.86 28.61
N PRO A 784 18.62 6.09 29.14
CA PRO A 784 17.46 6.96 29.31
C PRO A 784 16.85 7.48 28.00
N THR A 785 17.45 7.21 26.83
CA THR A 785 16.89 7.57 25.52
C THR A 785 15.82 6.58 25.02
N THR A 786 15.49 5.53 25.78
CA THR A 786 14.57 4.45 25.37
C THR A 786 13.16 4.54 25.98
N LEU A 787 12.74 5.71 26.47
CA LEU A 787 11.44 5.88 27.15
C LEU A 787 10.67 7.12 26.64
N PRO A 788 9.33 7.07 26.57
CA PRO A 788 8.48 5.89 26.77
C PRO A 788 8.48 4.97 25.54
N VAL A 789 8.47 3.67 25.74
CA VAL A 789 8.39 2.67 24.66
C VAL A 789 7.24 1.70 24.92
N LYS A 790 6.36 1.56 23.92
CA LYS A 790 5.34 0.51 23.89
C LYS A 790 5.39 -0.21 22.54
N MET A 791 5.58 -1.52 22.59
CA MET A 791 5.73 -2.35 21.39
C MET A 791 5.04 -3.71 21.58
N GLU A 792 4.62 -4.34 20.48
CA GLU A 792 4.08 -5.70 20.47
C GLU A 792 4.77 -6.54 19.40
N LEU A 793 5.37 -7.65 19.83
CA LEU A 793 6.10 -8.58 18.99
C LEU A 793 5.18 -9.76 18.63
N ILE A 794 5.11 -10.10 17.34
CA ILE A 794 4.26 -11.16 16.81
C ILE A 794 5.12 -12.38 16.44
N PHE A 795 4.81 -13.52 17.05
CA PHE A 795 5.48 -14.78 16.84
C PHE A 795 4.52 -15.82 16.24
N PHE A 796 5.07 -16.70 15.40
CA PHE A 796 4.36 -17.86 14.87
C PHE A 796 5.09 -19.17 15.19
N ILE A 797 4.33 -20.23 15.44
CA ILE A 797 4.84 -21.60 15.64
C ILE A 797 4.51 -22.46 14.41
N THR A 798 5.55 -22.85 13.70
CA THR A 798 5.52 -23.59 12.42
C THR A 798 6.14 -24.97 12.56
N GLU A 799 5.89 -25.87 11.62
CA GLU A 799 6.66 -27.11 11.45
C GLU A 799 7.99 -26.86 10.75
N HIS A 800 9.01 -27.64 11.09
CA HIS A 800 10.12 -27.89 10.17
C HIS A 800 9.63 -28.80 9.02
N LEU A 801 9.86 -28.36 7.77
CA LEU A 801 9.56 -29.05 6.51
C LEU A 801 10.85 -29.51 5.79
#